data_AF-A0A7C6IDG1-F1
#
_entry.id   AF-A0A7C6IDG1-F1
#
_cell.length_a   1.000
_cell.length_b   1.000
_cell.length_c   1.000
_cell.angle_alpha   90.00
_cell.angle_beta   90.00
_cell.angle_gamma   90.00
#
_symmetry.space_group_name_H-M   'P 1'
#
loop_
_entity.id
_entity.type
_entity.pdbx_description
1 polymer ?
#
loop_
_entity_poly.entity_id
_entity_poly.type
_entity_poly.pdbx_seq_one_letter_code
_entity_poly.pdbx_strand_id
1 'polypeptide(L)'
;MSWAQPIGKKLLTFEGKPPFPERIAETIPYQLTNLEQALYEQVTDYVRQGFDRAERLNDKRRNTVGFALTVLQRRLASSPEAILRSLERRTARLERRKADIASGTYREEIVTVDPSLYDEDEYSAEEMEAVEEQLVDAATAAQTIEELDAELAELGTLTRLARRVRDSGEDRKWSELSTILQDHALRYDANGRPRKLIVFTEHRDTLDYLGRRIATMLGREDAVQAIHGAVRRSDRRQITEEFTKNPECQVLLATDAAGEGLNLQAAHLMVNYDLPWNPNRIEQRFGRIHRIGQTEVCRLWNLVADNTREGEVFTTLLAKIEQQRAAYGGEVFDVLGEAFEGTPLRALLMEAIRYGDLPEVRAKMHQVIDAQVGDGLDQLLAERALSTEVLSQSQLHELRAAMDEARARKLQPHYIELAFRAAFSRLQGRMARRERGRYELANVPAPIRAASKLPIATRYDRVTFELEHTQPEGGIPADLLAPGHPLHDTVMAETTRQLKPALEAGTVLVSAAISEPHLLVGVVEEIVDGTKEPVSRRFSYAFVDQHGTVSDAGPAPYLDCVAAPEGQIADRASRFPWLTGAETQAVTWLVENRLPQFLAEVTPRRAAELAKQRTHVEERLSSERERLYGEALLASEKERVGDKPKESSDSLTRKAQDLDARLRLRLDHLAQQEQMSSLPPRITACAVVIPLDQAIAELPADTPLRYATDTTEVDRRGIDAVLAHEKSLGRRPVEMAHNHKGYDIESHLPDGGMIPIEVKSRIEGSDDFFISYNQVLTGKNSAPKYRLALVKVDQRGPAHDEVRYLDNPFATTELGDFDATGIQGDWDKMWGRGRSPF
;
A
#
# COMPACT_ATOMS: atom_id res chain seq x y z
N MET A 1 7.45 -11.09 5.15
CA MET A 1 6.17 -11.74 4.85
C MET A 1 6.24 -13.19 5.33
N SER A 2 5.63 -13.45 6.48
CA SER A 2 5.49 -14.80 7.05
C SER A 2 4.26 -15.45 6.43
N TRP A 3 4.44 -16.53 5.67
CA TRP A 3 3.33 -17.34 5.16
C TRP A 3 2.87 -18.34 6.22
N ALA A 4 1.62 -18.81 6.13
CA ALA A 4 1.02 -19.76 7.06
C ALA A 4 1.02 -21.19 6.47
N GLN A 5 1.19 -22.20 7.32
CA GLN A 5 1.04 -23.62 7.00
C GLN A 5 -0.08 -24.23 7.87
N PRO A 6 -0.96 -25.05 7.30
CA PRO A 6 -1.90 -25.84 8.09
C PRO A 6 -1.15 -26.98 8.80
N ILE A 7 -1.29 -27.07 10.12
CA ILE A 7 -0.82 -28.20 10.94
C ILE A 7 -2.05 -28.77 11.67
N GLY A 8 -2.59 -29.88 11.16
CA GLY A 8 -3.85 -30.46 11.66
C GLY A 8 -5.08 -29.61 11.29
N LYS A 9 -6.06 -29.51 12.19
CA LYS A 9 -7.28 -28.66 12.02
C LYS A 9 -7.01 -27.14 12.15
N LYS A 10 -5.76 -26.70 12.38
CA LYS A 10 -5.44 -25.30 12.64
C LYS A 10 -4.45 -24.75 11.62
N LEU A 11 -4.79 -23.60 11.03
CA LEU A 11 -3.87 -22.80 10.23
C LEU A 11 -2.92 -22.06 11.19
N LEU A 12 -1.60 -22.20 11.02
CA LEU A 12 -0.60 -21.52 11.85
C LEU A 12 0.45 -20.85 10.97
N THR A 13 1.05 -19.75 11.41
CA THR A 13 2.25 -19.19 10.76
C THR A 13 3.42 -20.17 10.83
N PHE A 14 4.48 -19.97 10.04
CA PHE A 14 5.74 -20.74 10.19
C PHE A 14 6.34 -20.70 11.60
N GLU A 15 5.92 -19.74 12.43
CA GLU A 15 6.30 -19.57 13.83
C GLU A 15 5.31 -20.21 14.82
N GLY A 16 4.27 -20.90 14.35
CA GLY A 16 3.28 -21.59 15.18
C GLY A 16 2.20 -20.69 15.80
N LYS A 17 2.01 -19.46 15.31
CA LYS A 17 0.97 -18.52 15.79
C LYS A 17 -0.29 -18.57 14.91
N PRO A 18 -1.49 -18.28 15.43
CA PRO A 18 -2.69 -18.14 14.60
C PRO A 18 -2.48 -17.03 13.54
N PRO A 19 -2.86 -17.25 12.27
CA PRO A 19 -2.67 -16.26 11.19
C PRO A 19 -3.65 -15.10 11.25
N PHE A 20 -4.69 -15.24 12.08
CA PHE A 20 -5.69 -14.20 12.34
C PHE A 20 -5.65 -13.84 13.83
N PRO A 21 -5.73 -12.54 14.16
CA PRO A 21 -5.84 -12.10 15.54
C PRO A 21 -7.22 -12.44 16.13
N GLU A 22 -7.33 -12.34 17.45
CA GLU A 22 -8.62 -12.43 18.12
C GLU A 22 -9.59 -11.36 17.60
N ARG A 23 -10.86 -11.73 17.52
CA ARG A 23 -11.97 -10.89 17.07
C ARG A 23 -12.90 -10.64 18.26
N ILE A 24 -13.42 -9.44 18.44
CA ILE A 24 -14.41 -9.11 19.47
C ILE A 24 -15.50 -8.27 18.82
N ALA A 25 -16.75 -8.74 18.84
CA ALA A 25 -17.91 -8.00 18.35
C ALA A 25 -18.85 -7.72 19.53
N GLU A 26 -19.14 -6.46 19.80
CA GLU A 26 -19.97 -6.01 20.91
C GLU A 26 -21.18 -5.24 20.38
N THR A 27 -22.36 -5.52 20.93
CA THR A 27 -23.56 -4.71 20.70
C THR A 27 -23.68 -3.68 21.81
N ILE A 28 -23.77 -2.40 21.45
CA ILE A 28 -23.97 -1.29 22.38
C ILE A 28 -25.43 -0.84 22.27
N PRO A 29 -26.31 -1.31 23.17
CA PRO A 29 -27.70 -0.88 23.20
C PRO A 29 -27.82 0.54 23.76
N TYR A 30 -28.73 1.35 23.21
CA TYR A 30 -29.07 2.66 23.74
C TYR A 30 -30.56 2.95 23.60
N GLN A 31 -31.09 3.83 24.47
CA GLN A 31 -32.47 4.27 24.44
C GLN A 31 -32.60 5.66 23.85
N LEU A 32 -33.46 5.82 22.84
CA LEU A 32 -33.84 7.14 22.33
C LEU A 32 -34.39 8.01 23.45
N THR A 33 -34.01 9.29 23.47
CA THR A 33 -34.59 10.28 24.37
C THR A 33 -36.08 10.47 24.07
N ASN A 34 -36.84 11.08 24.99
CA ASN A 34 -38.26 11.36 24.77
C ASN A 34 -38.53 12.15 23.47
N LEU A 35 -37.62 13.06 23.12
CA LEU A 35 -37.75 13.88 21.92
C LEU A 35 -37.42 13.09 20.65
N GLU A 36 -36.35 12.28 20.67
CA GLU A 36 -36.01 11.36 19.57
C GLU A 36 -37.10 10.29 19.36
N GLN A 37 -37.64 9.73 20.45
CA GLN A 37 -38.72 8.76 20.41
C GLN A 37 -39.99 9.34 19.78
N ALA A 38 -40.36 10.56 20.15
CA ALA A 38 -41.52 11.24 19.55
C ALA A 38 -41.32 11.50 18.03
N LEU A 39 -40.09 11.81 17.60
CA LEU A 39 -39.78 11.90 16.17
C LEU A 39 -39.88 10.53 15.50
N TYR A 40 -39.32 9.50 16.12
CA TYR A 40 -39.33 8.15 15.60
C TYR A 40 -40.77 7.66 15.37
N GLU A 41 -41.63 7.76 16.38
CA GLU A 41 -43.02 7.33 16.30
C GLU A 41 -43.79 8.05 15.19
N GLN A 42 -43.67 9.38 15.10
CA GLN A 42 -44.39 10.17 14.09
C GLN A 42 -43.91 9.89 12.67
N VAL A 43 -42.60 9.72 12.45
CA VAL A 43 -42.07 9.38 11.12
C VAL A 43 -42.43 7.94 10.76
N THR A 44 -42.38 7.00 11.70
CA THR A 44 -42.79 5.62 11.45
C THR A 44 -44.29 5.50 11.16
N ASP A 45 -45.13 6.27 11.84
CA ASP A 45 -46.56 6.35 11.52
C ASP A 45 -46.80 6.92 10.12
N TYR A 46 -46.07 7.97 9.75
CA TYR A 46 -46.09 8.53 8.40
C TYR A 46 -45.69 7.49 7.34
N VAL A 47 -44.62 6.73 7.59
CA VAL A 47 -44.13 5.65 6.74
C VAL A 47 -45.18 4.55 6.58
N ARG A 48 -45.77 4.09 7.70
CA ARG A 48 -46.82 3.06 7.71
C ARG A 48 -48.06 3.48 6.90
N GLN A 49 -48.57 4.68 7.15
CA GLN A 49 -49.70 5.23 6.38
C GLN A 49 -49.35 5.42 4.90
N GLY A 50 -48.09 5.75 4.61
CA GLY A 50 -47.55 5.79 3.24
C GLY A 50 -47.63 4.42 2.55
N PHE A 51 -47.25 3.34 3.23
CA PHE A 51 -47.34 1.97 2.70
C PHE A 51 -48.79 1.55 2.45
N ASP A 52 -49.70 1.83 3.38
CA ASP A 52 -51.12 1.50 3.24
C ASP A 52 -51.77 2.25 2.05
N ARG A 53 -51.31 3.47 1.76
CA ARG A 53 -51.69 4.22 0.56
C ARG A 53 -51.05 3.65 -0.70
N ALA A 54 -49.78 3.26 -0.65
CA ALA A 54 -49.05 2.71 -1.79
C ALA A 54 -49.64 1.38 -2.29
N GLU A 55 -50.20 0.55 -1.41
CA GLU A 55 -50.88 -0.70 -1.78
C GLU A 55 -52.11 -0.48 -2.67
N ARG A 56 -52.66 0.73 -2.70
CA ARG A 56 -53.80 1.11 -3.56
C ARG A 56 -53.37 1.58 -4.95
N LEU A 57 -52.06 1.66 -5.22
CA LEU A 57 -51.50 2.09 -6.50
C LEU A 57 -51.18 0.88 -7.41
N ASN A 58 -51.01 1.13 -8.71
CA ASN A 58 -50.56 0.12 -9.67
C ASN A 58 -49.16 -0.43 -9.31
N ASP A 59 -48.87 -1.69 -9.67
CA ASP A 59 -47.67 -2.44 -9.24
C ASP A 59 -46.34 -1.67 -9.34
N LYS A 60 -46.09 -0.99 -10.48
CA LYS A 60 -44.84 -0.21 -10.67
C LYS A 60 -44.71 0.96 -9.68
N ARG A 61 -45.83 1.65 -9.39
CA ARG A 61 -45.85 2.84 -8.52
C ARG A 61 -45.82 2.45 -7.05
N ARG A 62 -46.52 1.37 -6.69
CA ARG A 62 -46.46 0.76 -5.35
C ARG A 62 -45.02 0.47 -4.96
N ASN A 63 -44.26 -0.11 -5.87
CA ASN A 63 -42.87 -0.47 -5.63
C ASN A 63 -41.98 0.78 -5.39
N THR A 64 -41.97 1.75 -6.31
CA THR A 64 -41.18 2.98 -6.15
C THR A 64 -41.48 3.71 -4.84
N VAL A 65 -42.76 3.86 -4.49
CA VAL A 65 -43.18 4.53 -3.25
C VAL A 65 -42.76 3.72 -2.02
N GLY A 66 -42.98 2.40 -2.03
CA GLY A 66 -42.60 1.53 -0.93
C GLY A 66 -41.09 1.50 -0.67
N PHE A 67 -40.27 1.51 -1.73
CA PHE A 67 -38.81 1.59 -1.60
C PHE A 67 -38.40 2.92 -0.95
N ALA A 68 -38.92 4.04 -1.45
CA ALA A 68 -38.57 5.35 -0.95
C ALA A 68 -39.00 5.58 0.51
N LEU A 69 -40.13 5.01 0.94
CA LEU A 69 -40.55 4.99 2.35
C LEU A 69 -39.64 4.11 3.22
N THR A 70 -39.11 3.02 2.68
CA THR A 70 -38.09 2.17 3.36
C THR A 70 -36.82 2.97 3.61
N VAL A 71 -36.34 3.69 2.58
CA VAL A 71 -35.14 4.55 2.72
C VAL A 71 -35.38 5.66 3.75
N LEU A 72 -36.57 6.27 3.78
CA LEU A 72 -36.91 7.27 4.80
C LEU A 72 -36.80 6.70 6.23
N GLN A 73 -37.30 5.49 6.46
CA GLN A 73 -37.20 4.80 7.75
C GLN A 73 -35.74 4.46 8.12
N ARG A 74 -34.92 4.01 7.16
CA ARG A 74 -33.47 3.78 7.38
C ARG A 74 -32.74 5.07 7.77
N ARG A 75 -33.07 6.18 7.11
CA ARG A 75 -32.48 7.50 7.41
C ARG A 75 -32.88 8.03 8.78
N LEU A 76 -34.09 7.73 9.25
CA LEU A 76 -34.56 7.99 10.62
C LEU A 76 -33.73 7.24 11.66
N ALA A 77 -33.48 5.94 11.44
CA ALA A 77 -32.66 5.14 12.35
C ALA A 77 -31.16 5.53 12.31
N SER A 78 -30.71 6.21 11.24
CA SER A 78 -29.32 6.59 11.07
C SER A 78 -28.91 7.80 11.90
N SER A 79 -29.47 9.00 11.62
CA SER A 79 -29.19 10.21 12.40
C SER A 79 -30.28 11.29 12.28
N PRO A 80 -30.41 12.19 13.28
CA PRO A 80 -31.32 13.34 13.20
C PRO A 80 -31.07 14.25 11.99
N GLU A 81 -29.81 14.41 11.57
CA GLU A 81 -29.46 15.20 10.38
C GLU A 81 -29.95 14.50 9.10
N ALA A 82 -29.72 13.19 8.96
CA ALA A 82 -30.14 12.46 7.77
C ALA A 82 -31.66 12.50 7.56
N ILE A 83 -32.46 12.26 8.60
CA ILE A 83 -33.92 12.34 8.47
C ILE A 83 -34.40 13.76 8.18
N LEU A 84 -33.83 14.77 8.84
CA LEU A 84 -34.17 16.17 8.57
C LEU A 84 -33.92 16.52 7.09
N ARG A 85 -32.74 16.19 6.56
CA ARG A 85 -32.42 16.43 5.14
C ARG A 85 -33.37 15.71 4.19
N SER A 86 -33.78 14.49 4.54
CA SER A 86 -34.76 13.73 3.76
C SER A 86 -36.10 14.46 3.68
N LEU A 87 -36.60 14.91 4.83
CA LEU A 87 -37.88 15.60 4.93
C LEU A 87 -37.84 16.96 4.22
N GLU A 88 -36.73 17.70 4.33
CA GLU A 88 -36.52 18.98 3.62
C GLU A 88 -36.53 18.80 2.10
N ARG A 89 -35.75 17.84 1.57
CA ARG A 89 -35.69 17.54 0.13
C ARG A 89 -37.07 17.11 -0.41
N ARG A 90 -37.74 16.21 0.32
CA ARG A 90 -39.08 15.75 -0.01
C ARG A 90 -40.10 16.88 -0.04
N THR A 91 -40.10 17.75 0.97
CA THR A 91 -40.99 18.92 1.04
C THR A 91 -40.81 19.83 -0.17
N ALA A 92 -39.56 20.23 -0.46
CA ALA A 92 -39.25 21.10 -1.60
C ALA A 92 -39.71 20.51 -2.95
N ARG A 93 -39.60 19.18 -3.10
CA ARG A 93 -40.02 18.51 -4.34
C ARG A 93 -41.54 18.42 -4.47
N LEU A 94 -42.27 18.17 -3.38
CA LEU A 94 -43.73 18.19 -3.40
C LEU A 94 -44.28 19.61 -3.64
N GLU A 95 -43.63 20.64 -3.11
CA GLU A 95 -43.96 22.03 -3.44
C GLU A 95 -43.76 22.33 -4.92
N ARG A 96 -42.64 21.87 -5.50
CA ARG A 96 -42.38 22.00 -6.94
C ARG A 96 -43.42 21.26 -7.79
N ARG A 97 -43.74 20.02 -7.42
CA ARG A 97 -44.79 19.23 -8.09
C ARG A 97 -46.15 19.90 -8.02
N LYS A 98 -46.52 20.45 -6.86
CA LYS A 98 -47.75 21.23 -6.68
C LYS A 98 -47.76 22.44 -7.61
N ALA A 99 -46.65 23.18 -7.69
CA ALA A 99 -46.52 24.32 -8.58
C ALA A 99 -46.68 23.91 -10.05
N ASP A 100 -46.02 22.83 -10.48
CA ASP A 100 -46.10 22.32 -11.85
C ASP A 100 -47.51 21.86 -12.24
N ILE A 101 -48.23 21.22 -11.32
CA ILE A 101 -49.63 20.82 -11.52
C ILE A 101 -50.52 22.06 -11.64
N ALA A 102 -50.31 23.06 -10.77
CA ALA A 102 -51.07 24.30 -10.78
C ALA A 102 -50.82 25.15 -12.04
N SER A 103 -49.60 25.14 -12.60
CA SER A 103 -49.26 25.84 -13.85
C SER A 103 -49.59 25.05 -15.12
N GLY A 104 -50.11 23.81 -14.99
CA GLY A 104 -50.41 22.94 -16.14
C GLY A 104 -49.16 22.46 -16.90
N THR A 105 -47.97 22.65 -16.33
CA THR A 105 -46.69 22.23 -16.91
C THR A 105 -46.24 20.86 -16.41
N TYR A 106 -47.01 20.26 -15.49
CA TYR A 106 -46.72 18.94 -14.95
C TYR A 106 -46.67 17.88 -16.06
N ARG A 107 -45.49 17.28 -16.20
CA ARG A 107 -45.31 16.05 -16.96
C ARG A 107 -45.04 14.94 -15.95
N GLU A 108 -45.81 13.88 -16.05
CA GLU A 108 -45.63 12.70 -15.20
C GLU A 108 -44.35 11.98 -15.64
N GLU A 109 -43.22 12.32 -15.03
CA GLU A 109 -42.01 11.51 -15.10
C GLU A 109 -42.21 10.28 -14.19
N ILE A 110 -42.54 9.15 -14.81
CA ILE A 110 -42.53 7.86 -14.11
C ILE A 110 -41.06 7.46 -13.97
N VAL A 111 -40.48 7.73 -12.80
CA VAL A 111 -39.22 7.10 -12.41
C VAL A 111 -39.51 5.61 -12.23
N THR A 112 -39.21 4.81 -13.26
CA THR A 112 -39.28 3.36 -13.17
C THR A 112 -38.09 2.87 -12.36
N VAL A 113 -38.37 2.42 -11.15
CA VAL A 113 -37.43 1.68 -10.31
C VAL A 113 -37.46 0.23 -10.78
N ASP A 114 -36.29 -0.32 -11.12
CA ASP A 114 -36.15 -1.72 -11.44
C ASP A 114 -36.55 -2.56 -10.20
N PRO A 115 -37.51 -3.50 -10.29
CA PRO A 115 -37.87 -4.36 -9.17
C PRO A 115 -36.70 -5.20 -8.62
N SER A 116 -35.61 -5.37 -9.37
CA SER A 116 -34.36 -5.96 -8.86
C SER A 116 -33.65 -5.09 -7.83
N LEU A 117 -33.94 -3.78 -7.72
CA LEU A 117 -33.35 -2.89 -6.70
C LEU A 117 -33.75 -3.27 -5.27
N TYR A 118 -34.69 -4.22 -5.11
CA TYR A 118 -35.00 -4.84 -3.83
C TYR A 118 -34.01 -5.92 -3.41
N ASP A 119 -33.15 -6.37 -4.32
CA ASP A 119 -32.13 -7.38 -4.10
C ASP A 119 -30.77 -6.68 -3.92
N GLU A 120 -30.35 -6.52 -2.65
CA GLU A 120 -29.09 -5.83 -2.29
C GLU A 120 -27.83 -6.55 -2.81
N ASP A 121 -27.98 -7.78 -3.33
CA ASP A 121 -26.90 -8.59 -3.87
C ASP A 121 -26.69 -8.40 -5.39
N GLU A 122 -27.64 -7.75 -6.10
CA GLU A 122 -27.56 -7.54 -7.56
C GLU A 122 -26.90 -6.20 -7.93
N TYR A 123 -26.91 -5.22 -7.02
CA TYR A 123 -26.34 -3.88 -7.23
C TYR A 123 -25.10 -3.63 -6.37
N SER A 124 -24.13 -2.91 -6.91
CA SER A 124 -23.01 -2.42 -6.11
C SER A 124 -23.50 -1.42 -5.06
N ALA A 125 -22.78 -1.32 -3.94
CA ALA A 125 -23.14 -0.37 -2.89
C ALA A 125 -23.14 1.09 -3.37
N GLU A 126 -22.32 1.43 -4.39
CA GLU A 126 -22.28 2.76 -5.00
C GLU A 126 -23.52 3.06 -5.85
N GLU A 127 -24.00 2.07 -6.61
CA GLU A 127 -25.27 2.19 -7.34
C GLU A 127 -26.45 2.31 -6.37
N MET A 128 -26.44 1.53 -5.29
CA MET A 128 -27.48 1.59 -4.26
C MET A 128 -27.51 2.96 -3.57
N GLU A 129 -26.37 3.51 -3.15
CA GLU A 129 -26.29 4.84 -2.54
C GLU A 129 -26.83 5.93 -3.49
N ALA A 130 -26.48 5.86 -4.78
CA ALA A 130 -26.95 6.81 -5.80
C ALA A 130 -28.46 6.71 -6.04
N VAL A 131 -28.99 5.49 -6.08
CA VAL A 131 -30.42 5.22 -6.24
C VAL A 131 -31.21 5.67 -5.02
N GLU A 132 -30.74 5.38 -3.80
CA GLU A 132 -31.34 5.86 -2.56
C GLU A 132 -31.42 7.40 -2.55
N GLU A 133 -30.33 8.09 -2.91
CA GLU A 133 -30.31 9.55 -2.98
C GLU A 133 -31.31 10.11 -4.01
N GLN A 134 -31.53 9.41 -5.13
CA GLN A 134 -32.52 9.79 -6.15
C GLN A 134 -33.96 9.44 -5.76
N LEU A 135 -34.17 8.43 -4.91
CA LEU A 135 -35.49 7.86 -4.61
C LEU A 135 -36.14 8.33 -3.32
N VAL A 136 -35.42 8.87 -2.34
CA VAL A 136 -36.01 9.57 -1.16
C VAL A 136 -37.12 10.56 -1.58
N ASP A 137 -36.98 11.07 -2.80
CA ASP A 137 -37.80 12.05 -3.45
C ASP A 137 -39.07 11.55 -4.17
N ALA A 138 -39.20 10.24 -4.43
CA ALA A 138 -40.25 9.66 -5.29
C ALA A 138 -41.47 9.10 -4.52
N ALA A 139 -41.49 9.24 -3.20
CA ALA A 139 -42.36 8.51 -2.28
C ALA A 139 -43.82 8.99 -2.13
N THR A 140 -44.32 9.91 -2.96
CA THR A 140 -45.70 10.40 -2.78
C THR A 140 -46.70 9.52 -3.51
N ALA A 141 -47.73 9.08 -2.77
CA ALA A 141 -48.91 8.43 -3.32
C ALA A 141 -50.00 9.42 -3.73
N ALA A 142 -49.82 10.72 -3.45
CA ALA A 142 -50.83 11.75 -3.69
C ALA A 142 -51.10 11.94 -5.19
N GLN A 143 -52.39 11.98 -5.54
CA GLN A 143 -52.90 12.13 -6.90
C GLN A 143 -53.58 13.49 -7.11
N THR A 144 -54.00 14.16 -6.03
CA THR A 144 -54.70 15.47 -6.07
C THR A 144 -53.89 16.58 -5.38
N ILE A 145 -54.19 17.84 -5.71
CA ILE A 145 -53.60 19.00 -5.04
C ILE A 145 -53.97 19.01 -3.54
N GLU A 146 -55.19 18.62 -3.20
CA GLU A 146 -55.66 18.53 -1.81
C GLU A 146 -54.90 17.48 -1.00
N GLU A 147 -54.64 16.31 -1.59
CA GLU A 147 -53.80 15.27 -0.98
C GLU A 147 -52.35 15.72 -0.83
N LEU A 148 -51.81 16.44 -1.82
CA LEU A 148 -50.46 17.02 -1.74
C LEU A 148 -50.36 18.08 -0.63
N ASP A 149 -51.41 18.89 -0.44
CA ASP A 149 -51.44 19.90 0.62
C ASP A 149 -51.53 19.29 2.02
N ALA A 150 -52.31 18.21 2.18
CA ALA A 150 -52.33 17.45 3.41
C ALA A 150 -50.96 16.81 3.71
N GLU A 151 -50.31 16.21 2.71
CA GLU A 151 -48.98 15.60 2.86
C GLU A 151 -47.90 16.66 3.17
N LEU A 152 -47.95 17.82 2.53
CA LEU A 152 -47.03 18.94 2.80
C LEU A 152 -47.20 19.49 4.23
N ALA A 153 -48.44 19.58 4.73
CA ALA A 153 -48.69 20.02 6.11
C ALA A 153 -48.14 19.03 7.16
N GLU A 154 -48.30 17.73 6.89
CA GLU A 154 -47.74 16.65 7.72
C GLU A 154 -46.21 16.67 7.69
N LEU A 155 -45.59 16.70 6.50
CA LEU A 155 -44.14 16.81 6.34
C LEU A 155 -43.56 18.08 6.97
N GLY A 156 -44.27 19.20 6.90
CA GLY A 156 -43.87 20.43 7.57
C GLY A 156 -43.83 20.28 9.10
N THR A 157 -44.73 19.49 9.67
CA THR A 157 -44.73 19.15 11.10
C THR A 157 -43.55 18.26 11.46
N LEU A 158 -43.32 17.18 10.69
CA LEU A 158 -42.19 16.28 10.87
C LEU A 158 -40.85 17.02 10.73
N THR A 159 -40.72 17.91 9.74
CA THR A 159 -39.50 18.70 9.49
C THR A 159 -39.19 19.61 10.68
N ARG A 160 -40.20 20.28 11.25
CA ARG A 160 -40.01 21.10 12.46
C ARG A 160 -39.58 20.27 13.66
N LEU A 161 -40.17 19.09 13.83
CA LEU A 161 -39.80 18.17 14.91
C LEU A 161 -38.37 17.66 14.74
N ALA A 162 -38.01 17.18 13.55
CA ALA A 162 -36.66 16.71 13.21
C ALA A 162 -35.61 17.81 13.42
N ARG A 163 -35.94 19.05 13.01
CA ARG A 163 -35.08 20.21 13.24
C ARG A 163 -34.90 20.49 14.73
N ARG A 164 -35.98 20.43 15.51
CA ARG A 164 -35.92 20.60 16.98
C ARG A 164 -35.05 19.52 17.65
N VAL A 165 -35.16 18.26 17.20
CA VAL A 165 -34.33 17.14 17.72
C VAL A 165 -32.86 17.36 17.38
N ARG A 166 -32.55 17.74 16.14
CA ARG A 166 -31.17 18.06 15.75
C ARG A 166 -30.61 19.24 16.55
N ASP A 167 -31.39 20.32 16.69
CA ASP A 167 -30.94 21.57 17.30
C ASP A 167 -30.87 21.48 18.83
N SER A 168 -31.52 20.50 19.48
CA SER A 168 -31.35 20.27 20.92
C SER A 168 -29.94 19.78 21.26
N GLY A 169 -29.24 19.18 20.30
CA GLY A 169 -27.94 18.52 20.52
C GLY A 169 -28.05 17.20 21.31
N GLU A 170 -29.26 16.80 21.69
CA GLU A 170 -29.56 15.55 22.38
C GLU A 170 -29.66 14.42 21.35
N ASP A 171 -28.51 13.87 20.97
CA ASP A 171 -28.39 12.68 20.12
C ASP A 171 -27.77 11.55 20.95
N ARG A 172 -28.60 10.58 21.34
CA ARG A 172 -28.14 9.50 22.22
C ARG A 172 -27.11 8.62 21.53
N LYS A 173 -27.33 8.34 20.24
CA LYS A 173 -26.46 7.49 19.42
C LYS A 173 -25.09 8.11 19.24
N TRP A 174 -25.05 9.42 18.97
CA TRP A 174 -23.81 10.20 19.01
C TRP A 174 -23.14 10.13 20.38
N SER A 175 -23.89 10.21 21.48
CA SER A 175 -23.32 10.19 22.82
C SER A 175 -22.61 8.87 23.12
N GLU A 176 -23.13 7.74 22.62
CA GLU A 176 -22.47 6.43 22.68
C GLU A 176 -21.19 6.40 21.83
N LEU A 177 -21.28 6.81 20.56
CA LEU A 177 -20.09 6.92 19.70
C LEU A 177 -19.03 7.83 20.33
N SER A 178 -19.44 8.95 20.90
CA SER A 178 -18.59 9.91 21.59
C SER A 178 -17.90 9.29 22.78
N THR A 179 -18.58 8.41 23.53
CA THR A 179 -17.98 7.69 24.66
C THR A 179 -16.88 6.75 24.18
N ILE A 180 -17.14 5.98 23.11
CA ILE A 180 -16.14 5.10 22.48
C ILE A 180 -14.95 5.92 21.96
N LEU A 181 -15.20 7.04 21.29
CA LEU A 181 -14.16 7.91 20.73
C LEU A 181 -13.36 8.68 21.79
N GLN A 182 -13.89 8.87 23.00
CA GLN A 182 -13.21 9.54 24.11
C GLN A 182 -12.51 8.57 25.06
N ASP A 183 -12.80 7.27 24.98
CA ASP A 183 -12.11 6.26 25.77
C ASP A 183 -10.61 6.30 25.49
N HIS A 184 -9.83 6.68 26.51
CA HIS A 184 -8.39 6.82 26.39
C HIS A 184 -7.69 5.51 25.99
N ALA A 185 -8.19 4.35 26.44
CA ALA A 185 -7.60 3.04 26.11
C ALA A 185 -7.88 2.62 24.66
N LEU A 186 -8.96 3.15 24.06
CA LEU A 186 -9.28 2.95 22.66
C LEU A 186 -8.61 3.99 21.76
N ARG A 187 -8.40 5.21 22.26
CA ARG A 187 -7.67 6.26 21.55
C ARG A 187 -6.18 6.05 21.56
N TYR A 188 -5.61 5.48 22.62
CA TYR A 188 -4.18 5.36 22.79
C TYR A 188 -3.75 3.93 23.14
N ASP A 189 -2.61 3.50 22.60
CA ASP A 189 -1.97 2.26 23.04
C ASP A 189 -1.30 2.43 24.42
N ALA A 190 -0.74 1.35 24.96
CA ALA A 190 -0.06 1.36 26.26
C ALA A 190 1.14 2.35 26.33
N ASN A 191 1.65 2.79 25.17
CA ASN A 191 2.74 3.74 25.05
C ASN A 191 2.24 5.17 24.78
N GLY A 192 0.93 5.43 24.87
CA GLY A 192 0.32 6.74 24.64
C GLY A 192 0.21 7.13 23.17
N ARG A 193 0.26 6.17 22.23
CA ARG A 193 0.20 6.44 20.78
C ARG A 193 -1.21 6.37 20.25
N PRO A 194 -1.63 7.29 19.36
CA PRO A 194 -2.98 7.29 18.84
C PRO A 194 -3.26 6.02 18.03
N ARG A 195 -4.36 5.35 18.35
CA ARG A 195 -4.90 4.23 17.57
C ARG A 195 -5.81 4.76 16.47
N LYS A 196 -5.97 3.95 15.43
CA LYS A 196 -6.85 4.24 14.29
C LYS A 196 -8.17 3.54 14.45
N LEU A 197 -9.25 4.25 14.17
CA LEU A 197 -10.63 3.77 14.28
C LEU A 197 -11.41 4.05 13.00
N ILE A 198 -12.23 3.10 12.58
CA ILE A 198 -13.11 3.26 11.42
C ILE A 198 -14.56 3.34 11.91
N VAL A 199 -15.33 4.29 11.39
CA VAL A 199 -16.77 4.36 11.62
C VAL A 199 -17.49 4.17 10.30
N PHE A 200 -18.32 3.14 10.22
CA PHE A 200 -19.18 2.88 9.09
C PHE A 200 -20.59 3.44 9.32
N THR A 201 -21.15 4.07 8.28
CA THR A 201 -22.53 4.56 8.23
C THR A 201 -23.09 4.30 6.84
N GLU A 202 -24.41 4.15 6.73
CA GLU A 202 -25.05 3.88 5.43
C GLU A 202 -25.17 5.13 4.56
N HIS A 203 -25.29 6.31 5.17
CA HIS A 203 -25.72 7.51 4.46
C HIS A 203 -24.71 8.65 4.53
N ARG A 204 -24.49 9.31 3.39
CA ARG A 204 -23.62 10.48 3.28
C ARG A 204 -23.98 11.62 4.23
N ASP A 205 -25.26 11.97 4.38
CA ASP A 205 -25.66 13.06 5.29
C ASP A 205 -25.25 12.76 6.75
N THR A 206 -25.32 11.48 7.17
CA THR A 206 -24.84 11.03 8.48
C THR A 206 -23.32 11.06 8.55
N LEU A 207 -22.63 10.63 7.50
CA LEU A 207 -21.16 10.71 7.40
C LEU A 207 -20.66 12.16 7.54
N ASP A 208 -21.27 13.11 6.85
CA ASP A 208 -20.91 14.54 6.92
C ASP A 208 -21.21 15.13 8.31
N TYR A 209 -22.33 14.72 8.92
CA TYR A 209 -22.69 15.08 10.29
C TYR A 209 -21.64 14.59 11.30
N LEU A 210 -21.28 13.30 11.23
CA LEU A 210 -20.27 12.70 12.09
C LEU A 210 -18.90 13.33 11.86
N GLY A 211 -18.51 13.59 10.61
CA GLY A 211 -17.24 14.23 10.27
C GLY A 211 -17.04 15.54 11.01
N ARG A 212 -18.04 16.44 10.95
CA ARG A 212 -17.99 17.72 11.67
C ARG A 212 -17.93 17.54 13.19
N ARG A 213 -18.73 16.63 13.73
CA ARG A 213 -18.85 16.40 15.18
C ARG A 213 -17.57 15.80 15.77
N ILE A 214 -16.99 14.81 15.10
CA ILE A 214 -15.75 14.16 15.52
C ILE A 214 -14.58 15.14 15.37
N ALA A 215 -14.47 15.85 14.25
CA ALA A 215 -13.42 16.86 14.07
C ALA A 215 -13.46 17.95 15.16
N THR A 216 -14.67 18.43 15.50
CA THR A 216 -14.88 19.41 16.58
C THR A 216 -14.48 18.83 17.94
N MET A 217 -14.85 17.59 18.24
CA MET A 217 -14.49 16.91 19.49
C MET A 217 -12.97 16.72 19.62
N LEU A 218 -12.30 16.32 18.54
CA LEU A 218 -10.86 16.12 18.51
C LEU A 218 -10.09 17.45 18.47
N GLY A 219 -10.77 18.57 18.15
CA GLY A 219 -10.16 19.89 17.96
C GLY A 219 -9.26 19.98 16.72
N ARG A 220 -9.42 19.05 15.78
CA ARG A 220 -8.52 18.82 14.64
C ARG A 220 -9.28 18.28 13.44
N GLU A 221 -9.42 19.07 12.39
CA GLU A 221 -10.08 18.63 11.14
C GLU A 221 -9.28 17.54 10.42
N ASP A 222 -7.96 17.63 10.44
CA ASP A 222 -7.04 16.70 9.79
C ASP A 222 -6.97 15.32 10.46
N ALA A 223 -7.54 15.18 11.66
CA ALA A 223 -7.61 13.91 12.37
C ALA A 223 -8.73 12.99 11.85
N VAL A 224 -9.64 13.52 11.02
CA VAL A 224 -10.80 12.80 10.50
C VAL A 224 -10.79 12.85 8.97
N GLN A 225 -10.92 11.69 8.35
CA GLN A 225 -11.08 11.56 6.91
C GLN A 225 -12.39 10.82 6.58
N ALA A 226 -12.91 11.03 5.37
CA ALA A 226 -14.20 10.47 4.98
C ALA A 226 -14.19 9.94 3.54
N ILE A 227 -14.76 8.76 3.32
CA ILE A 227 -14.86 8.11 2.00
C ILE A 227 -16.33 7.72 1.76
N HIS A 228 -16.92 8.22 0.67
CA HIS A 228 -18.29 7.92 0.24
C HIS A 228 -18.37 7.72 -1.29
N GLY A 229 -19.51 7.27 -1.83
CA GLY A 229 -19.65 6.91 -3.25
C GLY A 229 -19.24 8.02 -4.22
N ALA A 230 -19.61 9.28 -3.93
CA ALA A 230 -19.21 10.41 -4.77
C ALA A 230 -17.70 10.79 -4.72
N VAL A 231 -16.87 10.17 -3.86
CA VAL A 231 -15.41 10.41 -3.83
C VAL A 231 -14.75 9.68 -5.00
N ARG A 232 -13.93 10.39 -5.79
CA ARG A 232 -13.22 9.80 -6.94
C ARG A 232 -12.24 8.73 -6.48
N ARG A 233 -12.03 7.70 -7.31
CA ARG A 233 -11.13 6.58 -7.01
C ARG A 233 -9.69 7.00 -6.65
N SER A 234 -9.15 8.05 -7.29
CA SER A 234 -7.82 8.61 -6.94
C SER A 234 -7.80 9.13 -5.51
N ASP A 235 -8.85 9.83 -5.12
CA ASP A 235 -8.96 10.51 -3.83
C ASP A 235 -9.22 9.48 -2.73
N ARG A 236 -10.02 8.43 -3.01
CA ARG A 236 -10.17 7.28 -2.10
C ARG A 236 -8.82 6.63 -1.76
N ARG A 237 -7.94 6.46 -2.76
CA ARG A 237 -6.58 5.92 -2.56
C ARG A 237 -5.71 6.87 -1.73
N GLN A 238 -5.77 8.17 -2.01
CA GLN A 238 -5.03 9.17 -1.23
C GLN A 238 -5.50 9.24 0.22
N ILE A 239 -6.80 9.21 0.47
CA ILE A 239 -7.38 9.19 1.82
C ILE A 239 -6.98 7.91 2.56
N THR A 240 -7.02 6.76 1.88
CA THR A 240 -6.59 5.48 2.48
C THR A 240 -5.11 5.51 2.84
N GLU A 241 -4.25 6.05 1.97
CA GLU A 241 -2.82 6.21 2.24
C GLU A 241 -2.59 7.16 3.42
N GLU A 242 -3.28 8.30 3.44
CA GLU A 242 -3.21 9.26 4.55
C GLU A 242 -3.63 8.60 5.88
N PHE A 243 -4.78 7.92 5.89
CA PHE A 243 -5.25 7.17 7.04
C PHE A 243 -4.29 6.06 7.44
N THR A 244 -3.61 5.40 6.50
CA THR A 244 -2.68 4.31 6.83
C THR A 244 -1.38 4.84 7.45
N LYS A 245 -0.81 5.91 6.87
CA LYS A 245 0.57 6.34 7.16
C LYS A 245 0.68 7.49 8.15
N ASN A 246 -0.28 8.41 8.14
CA ASN A 246 -0.24 9.58 9.00
C ASN A 246 -0.76 9.24 10.40
N PRO A 247 0.07 9.23 11.46
CA PRO A 247 -0.39 8.94 12.83
C PRO A 247 -1.39 9.97 13.37
N GLU A 248 -1.45 11.16 12.77
CA GLU A 248 -2.40 12.21 13.17
C GLU A 248 -3.80 12.00 12.60
N CYS A 249 -3.94 11.25 11.50
CA CYS A 249 -5.23 10.83 10.97
C CYS A 249 -5.76 9.64 11.80
N GLN A 250 -6.66 9.89 12.74
CA GLN A 250 -7.11 8.92 13.74
C GLN A 250 -8.41 8.21 13.34
N VAL A 251 -9.32 8.91 12.66
CA VAL A 251 -10.65 8.40 12.36
C VAL A 251 -10.89 8.40 10.85
N LEU A 252 -11.37 7.27 10.33
CA LEU A 252 -11.87 7.14 8.97
C LEU A 252 -13.38 6.88 9.01
N LEU A 253 -14.14 7.78 8.39
CA LEU A 253 -15.57 7.60 8.14
C LEU A 253 -15.77 6.97 6.76
N ALA A 254 -16.62 5.94 6.66
CA ALA A 254 -16.86 5.27 5.38
C ALA A 254 -18.33 4.89 5.19
N THR A 255 -18.83 5.03 3.96
CA THR A 255 -20.03 4.31 3.49
C THR A 255 -19.64 2.98 2.85
N ASP A 256 -20.58 2.04 2.76
CA ASP A 256 -20.34 0.74 2.11
C ASP A 256 -19.92 0.87 0.65
N ALA A 257 -20.52 1.82 -0.08
CA ALA A 257 -20.20 2.17 -1.47
C ALA A 257 -18.70 2.43 -1.70
N ALA A 258 -18.03 2.93 -0.66
CA ALA A 258 -16.70 3.48 -0.79
C ALA A 258 -15.64 2.67 -0.03
N GLY A 259 -16.06 1.85 0.94
CA GLY A 259 -15.22 0.92 1.69
C GLY A 259 -14.95 -0.41 0.98
N GLU A 260 -15.77 -0.78 -0.02
CA GLU A 260 -15.58 -2.01 -0.80
C GLU A 260 -14.23 -2.00 -1.53
N GLY A 261 -13.48 -3.10 -1.39
CA GLY A 261 -12.17 -3.29 -2.03
C GLY A 261 -11.00 -2.53 -1.40
N LEU A 262 -11.22 -1.72 -0.35
CA LEU A 262 -10.13 -1.07 0.38
C LEU A 262 -9.44 -2.05 1.35
N ASN A 263 -8.15 -1.85 1.56
CA ASN A 263 -7.39 -2.49 2.64
C ASN A 263 -7.29 -1.51 3.81
N LEU A 264 -7.98 -1.80 4.91
CA LEU A 264 -8.07 -0.92 6.07
C LEU A 264 -7.41 -1.51 7.32
N GLN A 265 -6.53 -2.51 7.16
CA GLN A 265 -5.80 -3.20 8.23
C GLN A 265 -4.92 -2.28 9.11
N ALA A 266 -4.72 -1.01 8.72
CA ALA A 266 -4.08 -0.02 9.58
C ALA A 266 -4.88 0.25 10.87
N ALA A 267 -6.18 -0.05 10.88
CA ALA A 267 -7.02 -0.03 12.06
C ALA A 267 -7.41 -1.47 12.47
N HIS A 268 -7.60 -1.64 13.76
CA HIS A 268 -8.15 -2.84 14.40
C HIS A 268 -9.41 -2.50 15.21
N LEU A 269 -9.81 -1.22 15.25
CA LEU A 269 -10.99 -0.73 15.95
C LEU A 269 -12.02 -0.24 14.93
N MET A 270 -13.26 -0.70 15.06
CA MET A 270 -14.33 -0.37 14.14
C MET A 270 -15.66 -0.15 14.85
N VAL A 271 -16.44 0.84 14.42
CA VAL A 271 -17.81 1.08 14.85
C VAL A 271 -18.73 1.00 13.65
N ASN A 272 -19.75 0.14 13.73
CA ASN A 272 -20.94 0.26 12.89
C ASN A 272 -21.88 1.25 13.56
N TYR A 273 -21.89 2.49 13.04
CA TYR A 273 -22.86 3.49 13.46
C TYR A 273 -24.26 3.09 13.01
N ASP A 274 -24.37 2.56 11.78
CA ASP A 274 -25.59 2.01 11.22
C ASP A 274 -25.38 0.56 10.82
N LEU A 275 -26.37 -0.30 11.11
CA LEU A 275 -26.34 -1.69 10.71
C LEU A 275 -27.03 -1.88 9.35
N PRO A 276 -26.35 -2.49 8.38
CA PRO A 276 -26.96 -2.82 7.11
C PRO A 276 -28.02 -3.90 7.29
N TRP A 277 -29.07 -3.78 6.47
CA TRP A 277 -30.19 -4.73 6.47
C TRP A 277 -29.83 -6.07 5.78
N ASN A 278 -28.61 -6.18 5.25
CA ASN A 278 -27.97 -7.41 4.80
C ASN A 278 -26.82 -7.82 5.75
N PRO A 279 -26.95 -8.96 6.48
CA PRO A 279 -25.92 -9.46 7.38
C PRO A 279 -24.55 -9.65 6.73
N ASN A 280 -24.49 -9.98 5.45
CA ASN A 280 -23.22 -10.13 4.72
C ASN A 280 -22.39 -8.87 4.73
N ARG A 281 -23.04 -7.70 4.64
CA ARG A 281 -22.34 -6.42 4.66
C ARG A 281 -21.65 -6.19 6.01
N ILE A 282 -22.25 -6.62 7.13
CA ILE A 282 -21.64 -6.53 8.47
C ILE A 282 -20.32 -7.30 8.50
N GLU A 283 -20.31 -8.53 7.99
CA GLU A 283 -19.13 -9.38 7.94
C GLU A 283 -18.07 -8.85 6.97
N GLN A 284 -18.48 -8.44 5.78
CA GLN A 284 -17.58 -7.85 4.80
C GLN A 284 -16.90 -6.58 5.33
N ARG A 285 -17.60 -5.77 6.13
CA ARG A 285 -17.03 -4.60 6.82
C ARG A 285 -15.96 -5.03 7.83
N PHE A 286 -16.24 -6.03 8.67
CA PHE A 286 -15.25 -6.50 9.65
C PHE A 286 -14.02 -7.15 8.97
N GLY A 287 -14.24 -7.87 7.87
CA GLY A 287 -13.17 -8.40 7.01
C GLY A 287 -12.30 -7.34 6.33
N ARG A 288 -12.59 -6.03 6.47
CA ARG A 288 -11.69 -4.95 6.02
C ARG A 288 -10.52 -4.72 6.98
N ILE A 289 -10.70 -5.02 8.26
CA ILE A 289 -9.66 -4.89 9.30
C ILE A 289 -9.11 -6.24 9.78
N HIS A 290 -9.95 -7.29 9.76
CA HIS A 290 -9.58 -8.65 10.16
C HIS A 290 -9.07 -9.43 8.94
N ARG A 291 -7.79 -9.25 8.57
CA ARG A 291 -7.15 -10.07 7.54
C ARG A 291 -5.75 -10.50 7.96
N ILE A 292 -5.19 -11.46 7.21
CA ILE A 292 -3.83 -11.97 7.38
C ILE A 292 -2.83 -10.80 7.46
N GLY A 293 -2.01 -10.81 8.52
CA GLY A 293 -1.02 -9.76 8.80
C GLY A 293 -1.46 -8.72 9.83
N GLN A 294 -2.74 -8.72 10.25
CA GLN A 294 -3.16 -7.96 11.42
C GLN A 294 -2.64 -8.62 12.70
N THR A 295 -2.04 -7.83 13.59
CA THR A 295 -1.42 -8.32 14.82
C THR A 295 -2.23 -7.95 16.07
N GLU A 296 -3.03 -6.90 15.99
CA GLU A 296 -3.86 -6.43 17.11
C GLU A 296 -5.22 -7.13 17.12
N VAL A 297 -5.78 -7.29 18.32
CA VAL A 297 -7.16 -7.79 18.52
C VAL A 297 -8.14 -6.87 17.80
N CYS A 298 -8.92 -7.41 16.87
CA CYS A 298 -9.89 -6.61 16.14
C CYS A 298 -11.19 -6.46 16.94
N ARG A 299 -11.61 -5.23 17.22
CA ARG A 299 -12.83 -4.91 17.96
C ARG A 299 -13.85 -4.20 17.08
N LEU A 300 -15.10 -4.66 17.15
CA LEU A 300 -16.25 -4.10 16.44
C LEU A 300 -17.36 -3.72 17.44
N TRP A 301 -17.86 -2.48 17.37
CA TRP A 301 -19.05 -2.03 18.11
C TRP A 301 -20.23 -1.81 17.17
N ASN A 302 -21.36 -2.44 17.47
CA ASN A 302 -22.63 -2.24 16.77
C ASN A 302 -23.57 -1.39 17.63
N LEU A 303 -23.88 -0.16 17.21
CA LEU A 303 -24.82 0.71 17.94
C LEU A 303 -26.26 0.36 17.58
N VAL A 304 -27.09 0.02 18.58
CA VAL A 304 -28.48 -0.41 18.36
C VAL A 304 -29.45 0.30 19.32
N ALA A 305 -30.54 0.86 18.79
CA ALA A 305 -31.58 1.49 19.60
C ALA A 305 -32.57 0.44 20.14
N ASP A 306 -32.50 0.07 21.41
CA ASP A 306 -33.28 -1.04 21.98
C ASP A 306 -34.79 -0.77 22.07
N ASN A 307 -35.20 0.50 22.14
CA ASN A 307 -36.58 0.94 22.18
C ASN A 307 -37.19 1.24 20.80
N THR A 308 -36.59 0.71 19.73
CA THR A 308 -37.11 0.77 18.35
C THR A 308 -37.49 -0.61 17.84
N ARG A 309 -38.41 -0.66 16.86
CA ARG A 309 -38.88 -1.92 16.26
C ARG A 309 -37.75 -2.67 15.56
N GLU A 310 -36.90 -1.96 14.84
CA GLU A 310 -35.74 -2.52 14.15
C GLU A 310 -34.66 -2.96 15.14
N GLY A 311 -34.43 -2.21 16.21
CA GLY A 311 -33.41 -2.55 17.19
C GLY A 311 -33.70 -3.83 17.98
N GLU A 312 -34.97 -4.16 18.20
CA GLU A 312 -35.37 -5.46 18.78
C GLU A 312 -34.94 -6.63 17.87
N VAL A 313 -35.14 -6.48 16.55
CA VAL A 313 -34.72 -7.46 15.54
C VAL A 313 -33.20 -7.59 15.51
N PHE A 314 -32.46 -6.48 15.45
CA PHE A 314 -31.00 -6.47 15.43
C PHE A 314 -30.39 -7.04 16.72
N THR A 315 -30.96 -6.72 17.88
CA THR A 315 -30.49 -7.24 19.17
C THR A 315 -30.62 -8.75 19.22
N THR A 316 -31.75 -9.28 18.76
CA THR A 316 -32.01 -10.73 18.68
C THR A 316 -31.03 -11.41 17.72
N LEU A 317 -30.86 -10.84 16.52
CA LEU A 317 -29.95 -11.33 15.50
C LEU A 317 -28.50 -11.40 16.00
N LEU A 318 -27.97 -10.30 16.53
CA LEU A 318 -26.59 -10.21 16.99
C LEU A 318 -26.32 -11.12 18.20
N ALA A 319 -27.28 -11.26 19.11
CA ALA A 319 -27.17 -12.20 20.23
C ALA A 319 -27.04 -13.66 19.77
N LYS A 320 -27.75 -14.04 18.70
CA LYS A 320 -27.67 -15.38 18.12
C LYS A 320 -26.35 -15.64 17.41
N ILE A 321 -25.85 -14.67 16.67
CA ILE A 321 -24.53 -14.75 16.02
C ILE A 321 -23.44 -14.99 17.07
N GLU A 322 -23.47 -14.26 18.18
CA GLU A 322 -22.49 -14.44 19.26
C GLU A 322 -22.66 -15.80 19.98
N GLN A 323 -23.89 -16.28 20.16
CA GLN A 323 -24.13 -17.61 20.73
C GLN A 323 -23.49 -18.72 19.87
N GLN A 324 -23.63 -18.66 18.56
CA GLN A 324 -22.97 -19.60 17.64
C GLN A 324 -21.46 -19.46 17.68
N ARG A 325 -20.97 -18.22 17.70
CA ARG A 325 -19.54 -17.95 17.83
C ARG A 325 -18.90 -18.63 19.02
N ALA A 326 -19.56 -18.53 20.18
CA ALA A 326 -19.12 -19.17 21.41
C ALA A 326 -19.18 -20.71 21.33
N ALA A 327 -20.21 -21.26 20.68
CA ALA A 327 -20.40 -22.71 20.55
C ALA A 327 -19.33 -23.39 19.68
N TYR A 328 -18.80 -22.71 18.67
CA TYR A 328 -17.89 -23.28 17.68
C TYR A 328 -16.45 -22.72 17.74
N GLY A 329 -16.04 -22.17 18.89
CA GLY A 329 -14.65 -21.82 19.17
C GLY A 329 -14.07 -20.70 18.29
N GLY A 330 -14.91 -19.83 17.72
CA GLY A 330 -14.46 -18.69 16.92
C GLY A 330 -14.24 -18.95 15.42
N GLU A 331 -14.58 -20.14 14.90
CA GLU A 331 -14.35 -20.53 13.48
C GLU A 331 -15.60 -20.46 12.56
N VAL A 332 -16.62 -19.66 12.89
CA VAL A 332 -17.93 -19.69 12.19
C VAL A 332 -18.27 -18.37 11.52
N PHE A 333 -17.51 -17.89 10.53
CA PHE A 333 -17.81 -16.54 10.00
C PHE A 333 -17.76 -16.37 8.49
N ASP A 334 -17.53 -17.43 7.72
CA ASP A 334 -17.77 -17.39 6.27
C ASP A 334 -19.19 -17.86 5.89
N VAL A 335 -20.06 -18.08 6.88
CA VAL A 335 -21.38 -18.74 6.70
C VAL A 335 -22.57 -17.82 6.97
N LEU A 336 -22.34 -16.57 7.40
CA LEU A 336 -23.45 -15.63 7.64
C LEU A 336 -24.22 -15.28 6.37
N GLY A 337 -23.61 -15.46 5.19
CA GLY A 337 -24.29 -15.27 3.91
C GLY A 337 -25.18 -16.41 3.47
N GLU A 338 -24.97 -17.59 4.03
CA GLU A 338 -25.70 -18.80 3.67
C GLU A 338 -26.70 -19.20 4.77
N ALA A 339 -26.62 -18.60 5.96
CA ALA A 339 -27.57 -18.80 7.05
C ALA A 339 -28.95 -18.14 6.85
N PHE A 340 -29.15 -17.33 5.80
CA PHE A 340 -30.41 -16.61 5.53
C PHE A 340 -31.06 -16.98 4.19
N GLU A 341 -30.92 -18.22 3.72
CA GLU A 341 -31.53 -18.69 2.46
C GLU A 341 -33.09 -18.68 2.44
N GLY A 342 -33.75 -18.51 3.60
CA GLY A 342 -35.21 -18.59 3.71
C GLY A 342 -35.96 -17.25 3.64
N THR A 343 -35.62 -16.28 4.49
CA THR A 343 -36.33 -14.98 4.58
C THR A 343 -35.31 -13.86 4.74
N PRO A 344 -35.20 -12.94 3.78
CA PRO A 344 -34.25 -11.84 3.87
C PRO A 344 -34.51 -11.01 5.15
N LEU A 345 -33.45 -10.65 5.88
CA LEU A 345 -33.54 -9.81 7.10
C LEU A 345 -34.35 -8.52 6.84
N ARG A 346 -34.19 -7.93 5.65
CA ARG A 346 -34.99 -6.81 5.17
C ARG A 346 -36.51 -7.06 5.26
N ALA A 347 -36.99 -8.24 4.88
CA ALA A 347 -38.41 -8.56 4.92
C ALA A 347 -38.92 -8.62 6.37
N LEU A 348 -38.11 -9.16 7.29
CA LEU A 348 -38.41 -9.19 8.72
C LEU A 348 -38.46 -7.78 9.32
N LEU A 349 -37.48 -6.92 8.99
CA LEU A 349 -37.47 -5.52 9.43
C LEU A 349 -38.70 -4.77 8.92
N MET A 350 -39.09 -5.00 7.66
CA MET A 350 -40.30 -4.41 7.08
C MET A 350 -41.59 -4.90 7.75
N GLU A 351 -41.70 -6.20 8.05
CA GLU A 351 -42.84 -6.76 8.78
C GLU A 351 -42.90 -6.16 10.21
N ALA A 352 -41.76 -5.92 10.85
CA ALA A 352 -41.67 -5.31 12.18
C ALA A 352 -42.14 -3.85 12.16
N ILE A 353 -41.70 -3.06 11.18
CA ILE A 353 -42.09 -1.65 11.01
C ILE A 353 -43.61 -1.53 10.77
N ARG A 354 -44.18 -2.44 9.97
CA ARG A 354 -45.61 -2.39 9.59
C ARG A 354 -46.54 -2.94 10.67
N TYR A 355 -46.15 -4.02 11.33
CA TYR A 355 -47.04 -4.85 12.15
C TYR A 355 -46.48 -5.23 13.53
N GLY A 356 -45.34 -4.67 13.95
CA GLY A 356 -44.63 -5.05 15.18
C GLY A 356 -45.39 -4.86 16.49
N ASP A 357 -46.52 -4.13 16.47
CA ASP A 357 -47.40 -3.97 17.63
C ASP A 357 -48.27 -5.23 17.89
N LEU A 358 -48.33 -6.18 16.95
CA LEU A 358 -49.06 -7.44 17.08
C LEU A 358 -48.20 -8.51 17.78
N PRO A 359 -48.64 -9.07 18.93
CA PRO A 359 -47.87 -10.07 19.69
C PRO A 359 -47.51 -11.33 18.88
N GLU A 360 -48.39 -11.72 17.98
CA GLU A 360 -48.26 -12.87 17.09
C GLU A 360 -47.18 -12.69 16.01
N VAL A 361 -46.99 -11.45 15.52
CA VAL A 361 -45.92 -11.11 14.58
C VAL A 361 -44.55 -11.13 15.27
N ARG A 362 -44.46 -10.56 16.48
CA ARG A 362 -43.24 -10.64 17.32
C ARG A 362 -42.83 -12.09 17.60
N ALA A 363 -43.77 -12.95 17.98
CA ALA A 363 -43.46 -14.36 18.26
C ALA A 363 -42.96 -15.11 17.02
N LYS A 364 -43.56 -14.85 15.85
CA LYS A 364 -43.15 -15.42 14.57
C LYS A 364 -41.74 -14.97 14.16
N MET A 365 -41.39 -13.71 14.39
CA MET A 365 -40.04 -13.18 14.10
C MET A 365 -38.95 -13.91 14.89
N HIS A 366 -39.16 -14.09 16.20
CA HIS A 366 -38.22 -14.85 17.03
C HIS A 366 -38.05 -16.30 16.53
N GLN A 367 -39.14 -16.96 16.13
CA GLN A 367 -39.09 -18.32 15.59
C GLN A 367 -38.35 -18.42 14.25
N VAL A 368 -38.53 -17.45 13.35
CA VAL A 368 -37.83 -17.45 12.04
C VAL A 368 -36.33 -17.26 12.22
N ILE A 369 -35.93 -16.36 13.12
CA ILE A 369 -34.52 -16.14 13.47
C ILE A 369 -33.92 -17.40 14.12
N ASP A 370 -34.68 -18.09 14.98
CA ASP A 370 -34.24 -19.34 15.61
C ASP A 370 -34.05 -20.49 14.61
N ALA A 371 -34.91 -20.62 13.60
CA ALA A 371 -34.90 -21.74 12.66
C ALA A 371 -33.84 -21.59 11.55
N GLN A 372 -33.62 -20.38 11.02
CA GLN A 372 -32.75 -20.18 9.85
C GLN A 372 -31.26 -20.28 10.17
N VAL A 373 -30.89 -19.99 11.41
CA VAL A 373 -29.48 -19.93 11.83
C VAL A 373 -28.93 -21.33 12.21
N GLY A 374 -29.78 -22.34 12.43
CA GLY A 374 -29.40 -23.66 12.96
C GLY A 374 -28.88 -24.72 11.97
N ASP A 375 -29.40 -24.77 10.73
CA ASP A 375 -29.28 -25.98 9.88
C ASP A 375 -28.30 -25.86 8.68
N GLY A 376 -27.88 -24.66 8.27
CA GLY A 376 -27.08 -24.44 7.05
C GLY A 376 -25.56 -24.70 7.15
N LEU A 377 -25.03 -24.88 8.37
CA LEU A 377 -23.58 -24.83 8.61
C LEU A 377 -22.85 -26.17 8.33
N ASP A 378 -23.52 -27.30 8.53
CA ASP A 378 -22.91 -28.63 8.45
C ASP A 378 -22.59 -29.04 7.01
N GLN A 379 -23.31 -28.50 6.01
CA GLN A 379 -23.11 -28.80 4.58
C GLN A 379 -21.91 -28.06 3.99
N LEU A 380 -21.60 -26.84 4.44
CA LEU A 380 -20.56 -25.99 3.85
C LEU A 380 -19.13 -26.32 4.30
N LEU A 381 -19.02 -26.91 5.50
CA LEU A 381 -17.76 -27.45 6.00
C LEU A 381 -17.31 -28.68 5.20
N ALA A 382 -18.22 -29.39 4.53
CA ALA A 382 -17.89 -30.55 3.70
C ALA A 382 -17.32 -30.16 2.33
N GLU A 383 -17.73 -29.03 1.75
CA GLU A 383 -17.27 -28.59 0.41
C GLU A 383 -15.88 -27.95 0.41
N ARG A 384 -15.44 -27.34 1.52
CA ARG A 384 -14.12 -26.67 1.62
C ARG A 384 -12.95 -27.60 1.98
N ALA A 385 -13.22 -28.87 2.27
CA ALA A 385 -12.19 -29.85 2.62
C ALA A 385 -11.38 -30.37 1.41
N LEU A 386 -11.65 -29.91 0.19
CA LEU A 386 -11.17 -30.51 -1.06
C LEU A 386 -10.12 -29.71 -1.84
N SER A 387 -9.57 -28.60 -1.33
CA SER A 387 -8.54 -27.85 -2.05
C SER A 387 -7.39 -27.37 -1.16
N THR A 388 -6.33 -28.18 -1.05
CA THR A 388 -4.98 -27.64 -0.77
C THR A 388 -3.91 -28.58 -1.34
N GLU A 389 -3.26 -28.15 -2.41
CA GLU A 389 -1.97 -28.74 -2.82
C GLU A 389 -0.84 -28.17 -1.95
N VAL A 390 0.04 -29.07 -1.50
CA VAL A 390 1.14 -28.79 -0.58
C VAL A 390 2.43 -28.58 -1.37
N LEU A 391 3.09 -27.43 -1.20
CA LEU A 391 4.45 -27.22 -1.69
C LEU A 391 5.43 -28.12 -0.92
N SER A 392 6.33 -28.79 -1.65
CA SER A 392 7.26 -29.77 -1.07
C SER A 392 8.46 -29.12 -0.36
N GLN A 393 9.11 -29.85 0.56
CA GLN A 393 10.30 -29.36 1.28
C GLN A 393 11.50 -29.06 0.35
N SER A 394 11.58 -29.68 -0.84
CA SER A 394 12.62 -29.39 -1.83
C SER A 394 12.40 -28.04 -2.52
N GLN A 395 11.15 -27.67 -2.80
CA GLN A 395 10.79 -26.37 -3.39
C GLN A 395 11.05 -25.19 -2.43
N LEU A 396 10.90 -25.40 -1.12
CA LEU A 396 11.23 -24.41 -0.09
C LEU A 396 12.74 -24.12 0.02
N HIS A 397 13.58 -25.12 -0.28
CA HIS A 397 15.04 -24.98 -0.22
C HIS A 397 15.59 -24.27 -1.46
N GLU A 398 15.04 -24.57 -2.65
CA GLU A 398 15.34 -23.85 -3.89
C GLU A 398 14.87 -22.38 -3.81
N LEU A 399 13.69 -22.14 -3.23
CA LEU A 399 13.19 -20.78 -2.98
C LEU A 399 14.11 -19.99 -2.04
N ARG A 400 14.63 -20.62 -0.98
CA ARG A 400 15.60 -19.99 -0.06
C ARG A 400 16.93 -19.66 -0.74
N ALA A 401 17.48 -20.59 -1.51
CA ALA A 401 18.74 -20.37 -2.25
C ALA A 401 18.58 -19.25 -3.29
N ALA A 402 17.48 -19.24 -4.05
CA ALA A 402 17.15 -18.16 -4.98
C ALA A 402 16.90 -16.82 -4.26
N MET A 403 16.31 -16.83 -3.06
CA MET A 403 16.13 -15.64 -2.23
C MET A 403 17.44 -15.09 -1.66
N ASP A 404 18.40 -15.94 -1.30
CA ASP A 404 19.71 -15.53 -0.80
C ASP A 404 20.63 -15.04 -1.94
N GLU A 405 20.53 -15.65 -3.13
CA GLU A 405 21.18 -15.16 -4.35
C GLU A 405 20.57 -13.83 -4.82
N ALA A 406 19.25 -13.65 -4.71
CA ALA A 406 18.58 -12.37 -4.94
C ALA A 406 18.90 -11.32 -3.87
N ARG A 407 19.20 -11.73 -2.62
CA ARG A 407 19.69 -10.86 -1.54
C ARG A 407 21.12 -10.37 -1.78
N ALA A 408 21.99 -11.20 -2.37
CA ALA A 408 23.34 -10.80 -2.76
C ALA A 408 23.35 -9.80 -3.94
N ARG A 409 22.30 -9.81 -4.78
CA ARG A 409 22.07 -8.86 -5.89
C ARG A 409 21.20 -7.66 -5.50
N LYS A 410 20.84 -7.51 -4.23
CA LYS A 410 19.79 -6.59 -3.78
C LYS A 410 20.27 -5.14 -3.62
N LEU A 411 19.33 -4.24 -3.88
CA LEU A 411 19.26 -2.85 -3.43
C LEU A 411 20.06 -2.59 -2.15
N GLN A 412 21.18 -1.88 -2.29
CA GLN A 412 22.11 -1.60 -1.21
C GLN A 412 21.51 -0.53 -0.28
N PRO A 413 20.95 -0.90 0.90
CA PRO A 413 20.09 -0.02 1.69
C PRO A 413 20.73 1.31 2.04
N HIS A 414 22.04 1.30 2.34
CA HIS A 414 22.76 2.50 2.74
C HIS A 414 22.94 3.50 1.60
N TYR A 415 23.07 3.05 0.35
CA TYR A 415 23.13 3.96 -0.80
C TYR A 415 21.76 4.60 -1.08
N ILE A 416 20.68 3.82 -0.94
CA ILE A 416 19.32 4.32 -1.09
C ILE A 416 19.02 5.34 0.00
N GLU A 417 19.36 5.02 1.25
CA GLU A 417 19.19 5.92 2.38
C GLU A 417 19.94 7.24 2.16
N LEU A 418 21.23 7.17 1.81
CA LEU A 418 22.06 8.35 1.60
C LEU A 418 21.51 9.22 0.46
N ALA A 419 21.21 8.62 -0.69
CA ALA A 419 20.67 9.33 -1.85
C ALA A 419 19.30 9.95 -1.53
N PHE A 420 18.41 9.19 -0.89
CA PHE A 420 17.08 9.67 -0.50
C PHE A 420 17.17 10.82 0.50
N ARG A 421 18.01 10.72 1.53
CA ARG A 421 18.20 11.80 2.51
C ARG A 421 18.66 13.10 1.88
N ALA A 422 19.67 13.03 1.01
CA ALA A 422 20.21 14.20 0.32
C ALA A 422 19.14 14.82 -0.61
N ALA A 423 18.49 13.98 -1.43
CA ALA A 423 17.43 14.38 -2.34
C ALA A 423 16.24 15.01 -1.60
N PHE A 424 15.75 14.35 -0.55
CA PHE A 424 14.61 14.79 0.24
C PHE A 424 14.91 16.13 0.93
N SER A 425 16.11 16.29 1.50
CA SER A 425 16.54 17.56 2.10
C SER A 425 16.61 18.69 1.08
N ARG A 426 17.12 18.41 -0.13
CA ARG A 426 17.16 19.38 -1.24
C ARG A 426 15.76 19.82 -1.67
N LEU A 427 14.78 18.92 -1.60
CA LEU A 427 13.37 19.21 -1.84
C LEU A 427 12.65 19.79 -0.60
N GLN A 428 13.40 20.29 0.38
CA GLN A 428 12.90 20.89 1.63
C GLN A 428 12.16 19.92 2.56
N GLY A 429 12.32 18.61 2.34
CA GLY A 429 11.88 17.57 3.24
C GLY A 429 12.77 17.49 4.48
N ARG A 430 12.18 17.03 5.60
CA ARG A 430 12.92 16.79 6.84
C ARG A 430 12.63 15.39 7.35
N MET A 431 13.69 14.68 7.73
CA MET A 431 13.62 13.33 8.27
C MET A 431 14.39 13.27 9.58
N ALA A 432 13.74 12.77 10.63
CA ALA A 432 14.33 12.67 11.96
C ALA A 432 14.52 11.20 12.35
N ARG A 433 15.65 10.85 12.97
CA ARG A 433 15.88 9.50 13.47
C ARG A 433 15.04 9.27 14.72
N ARG A 434 14.21 8.23 14.70
CA ARG A 434 13.42 7.77 15.85
C ARG A 434 14.16 6.69 16.61
N GLU A 435 14.60 5.66 15.88
CA GLU A 435 15.26 4.46 16.39
C GLU A 435 16.44 4.11 15.48
N ARG A 436 17.24 3.08 15.81
CA ARG A 436 18.30 2.62 14.91
C ARG A 436 17.68 2.13 13.59
N GLY A 437 18.14 2.70 12.47
CA GLY A 437 17.67 2.36 11.12
C GLY A 437 16.23 2.76 10.80
N ARG A 438 15.57 3.56 11.65
CA ARG A 438 14.17 3.96 11.47
C ARG A 438 13.96 5.45 11.71
N TYR A 439 13.16 6.05 10.84
CA TYR A 439 13.01 7.50 10.74
C TYR A 439 11.55 7.93 10.73
N GLU A 440 11.29 9.15 11.19
CA GLU A 440 10.01 9.83 11.06
C GLU A 440 10.12 10.91 9.97
N LEU A 441 9.03 11.04 9.19
CA LEU A 441 8.81 12.13 8.26
C LEU A 441 7.62 12.96 8.74
N ALA A 442 7.89 13.96 9.59
CA ALA A 442 6.83 14.79 10.19
C ALA A 442 6.01 15.57 9.16
N ASN A 443 6.60 15.90 8.00
CA ASN A 443 5.91 16.51 6.88
C ASN A 443 6.64 16.18 5.57
N VAL A 444 5.89 15.67 4.59
CA VAL A 444 6.34 15.51 3.20
C VAL A 444 5.96 16.77 2.42
N PRO A 445 6.90 17.51 1.82
CA PRO A 445 6.59 18.75 1.07
C PRO A 445 5.48 18.59 0.01
N ALA A 446 4.58 19.59 -0.07
CA ALA A 446 3.46 19.58 -1.02
C ALA A 446 3.88 19.42 -2.50
N PRO A 447 4.97 20.04 -2.99
CA PRO A 447 5.44 19.83 -4.37
C PRO A 447 5.75 18.36 -4.69
N ILE A 448 6.30 17.61 -3.72
CA ILE A 448 6.61 16.19 -3.88
C ILE A 448 5.31 15.39 -4.02
N ARG A 449 4.33 15.64 -3.14
CA ARG A 449 3.04 14.95 -3.21
C ARG A 449 2.28 15.27 -4.50
N ALA A 450 2.29 16.53 -4.92
CA ALA A 450 1.62 16.98 -6.14
C ALA A 450 2.27 16.44 -7.43
N ALA A 451 3.56 16.12 -7.41
CA ALA A 451 4.28 15.54 -8.55
C ALA A 451 3.98 14.05 -8.76
N SER A 452 3.45 13.34 -7.75
CA SER A 452 3.19 11.92 -7.84
C SER A 452 1.83 11.60 -8.46
N LYS A 453 1.78 10.52 -9.25
CA LYS A 453 0.52 9.91 -9.71
C LYS A 453 -0.05 8.90 -8.71
N LEU A 454 0.82 8.41 -7.82
CA LEU A 454 0.46 7.46 -6.77
C LEU A 454 0.27 8.23 -5.46
N PRO A 455 -0.57 7.72 -4.54
CA PRO A 455 -0.84 8.43 -3.31
C PRO A 455 0.42 8.49 -2.43
N ILE A 456 0.65 9.66 -1.83
CA ILE A 456 1.74 9.90 -0.87
C ILE A 456 1.13 10.61 0.33
N ALA A 457 1.30 10.05 1.52
CA ALA A 457 0.79 10.65 2.75
C ALA A 457 1.54 11.94 3.11
N THR A 458 0.89 12.82 3.86
CA THR A 458 1.52 14.05 4.36
C THR A 458 2.58 13.79 5.42
N ARG A 459 2.47 12.67 6.14
CA ARG A 459 3.35 12.26 7.24
C ARG A 459 3.54 10.75 7.25
N TYR A 460 4.72 10.30 7.67
CA TYR A 460 5.02 8.90 7.95
C TYR A 460 5.59 8.76 9.36
N ASP A 461 4.96 7.94 10.21
CA ASP A 461 5.43 7.68 11.59
C ASP A 461 6.81 7.00 11.60
N ARG A 462 6.95 5.93 10.81
CA ARG A 462 8.18 5.16 10.66
C ARG A 462 8.44 4.76 9.23
N VAL A 463 9.62 5.11 8.76
CA VAL A 463 10.21 4.63 7.51
C VAL A 463 11.56 3.98 7.78
N THR A 464 11.95 3.05 6.93
CA THR A 464 13.25 2.36 6.95
C THR A 464 13.74 2.15 5.52
N PHE A 465 15.05 2.02 5.35
CA PHE A 465 15.67 1.59 4.09
C PHE A 465 16.07 0.10 4.15
N GLU A 466 16.02 -0.49 5.34
CA GLU A 466 16.47 -1.84 5.63
C GLU A 466 15.28 -2.75 5.91
N LEU A 467 15.26 -3.91 5.23
CA LEU A 467 14.15 -4.87 5.32
C LEU A 467 14.00 -5.43 6.75
N GLU A 468 15.10 -5.65 7.45
CA GLU A 468 15.12 -6.17 8.83
C GLU A 468 14.45 -5.24 9.85
N HIS A 469 14.31 -3.96 9.53
CA HIS A 469 13.68 -2.96 10.41
C HIS A 469 12.22 -2.66 10.04
N THR A 470 11.65 -3.37 9.07
CA THR A 470 10.26 -3.18 8.63
C THR A 470 9.23 -3.73 9.63
N GLN A 471 9.55 -4.82 10.32
CA GLN A 471 8.68 -5.46 11.32
C GLN A 471 9.52 -6.00 12.49
N PRO A 472 9.89 -5.15 13.46
CA PRO A 472 10.55 -5.64 14.68
C PRO A 472 9.57 -6.50 15.51
N GLU A 473 10.08 -7.53 16.20
CA GLU A 473 9.25 -8.41 17.04
C GLU A 473 8.43 -7.60 18.07
N GLY A 474 7.09 -7.64 17.94
CA GLY A 474 6.17 -6.91 18.82
C GLY A 474 6.19 -5.38 18.67
N GLY A 475 6.89 -4.84 17.66
CA GLY A 475 6.99 -3.41 17.41
C GLY A 475 6.15 -2.94 16.22
N ILE A 476 5.95 -1.62 16.12
CA ILE A 476 5.16 -1.00 15.04
C ILE A 476 5.88 -1.22 13.70
N PRO A 477 5.18 -1.52 12.59
CA PRO A 477 5.78 -1.62 11.27
C PRO A 477 6.45 -0.32 10.81
N ALA A 478 7.46 -0.41 9.96
CA ALA A 478 8.00 0.72 9.19
C ALA A 478 7.79 0.52 7.71
N ASP A 479 7.50 1.61 7.00
CA ASP A 479 7.46 1.63 5.54
C ASP A 479 8.87 1.52 4.97
N LEU A 480 9.05 0.57 4.04
CA LEU A 480 10.32 0.39 3.34
C LEU A 480 10.42 1.41 2.21
N LEU A 481 11.25 2.43 2.38
CA LEU A 481 11.61 3.38 1.33
C LEU A 481 12.68 2.75 0.43
N ALA A 482 12.22 2.15 -0.66
CA ALA A 482 13.05 1.58 -1.70
C ALA A 482 12.42 1.88 -3.07
N PRO A 483 13.14 1.68 -4.19
CA PRO A 483 12.56 1.75 -5.52
C PRO A 483 11.26 0.96 -5.64
N GLY A 484 10.24 1.59 -6.20
CA GLY A 484 8.86 1.10 -6.22
C GLY A 484 7.96 1.70 -5.14
N HIS A 485 8.52 2.28 -4.07
CA HIS A 485 7.73 3.04 -3.11
C HIS A 485 7.40 4.43 -3.68
N PRO A 486 6.12 4.88 -3.71
CA PRO A 486 5.70 6.14 -4.33
C PRO A 486 6.51 7.36 -3.88
N LEU A 487 6.73 7.52 -2.57
CA LEU A 487 7.54 8.61 -2.03
C LEU A 487 9.00 8.55 -2.50
N HIS A 488 9.64 7.38 -2.44
CA HIS A 488 11.02 7.20 -2.90
C HIS A 488 11.16 7.62 -4.37
N ASP A 489 10.34 7.03 -5.24
CA ASP A 489 10.45 7.24 -6.68
C ASP A 489 10.15 8.68 -7.07
N THR A 490 9.18 9.32 -6.40
CA THR A 490 8.83 10.72 -6.66
C THR A 490 9.95 11.66 -6.21
N VAL A 491 10.56 11.42 -5.05
CA VAL A 491 11.72 12.21 -4.57
C VAL A 491 12.89 12.08 -5.55
N MET A 492 13.23 10.85 -5.97
CA MET A 492 14.32 10.62 -6.92
C MET A 492 14.05 11.27 -8.28
N ALA A 493 12.82 11.14 -8.80
CA ALA A 493 12.43 11.71 -10.09
C ALA A 493 12.48 13.25 -10.06
N GLU A 494 11.95 13.86 -9.01
CA GLU A 494 11.91 15.32 -8.86
C GLU A 494 13.31 15.91 -8.63
N THR A 495 14.15 15.26 -7.83
CA THR A 495 15.57 15.66 -7.69
C THR A 495 16.32 15.54 -9.01
N THR A 496 16.15 14.43 -9.75
CA THR A 496 16.76 14.26 -11.07
C THR A 496 16.29 15.35 -12.04
N ARG A 497 14.99 15.70 -12.02
CA ARG A 497 14.42 16.77 -12.83
C ARG A 497 15.06 18.13 -12.51
N GLN A 498 15.30 18.45 -11.24
CA GLN A 498 15.93 19.70 -10.82
C GLN A 498 17.42 19.75 -11.14
N LEU A 499 18.13 18.61 -11.07
CA LEU A 499 19.56 18.52 -11.35
C LEU A 499 19.88 18.35 -12.83
N LYS A 500 18.90 18.00 -13.66
CA LYS A 500 19.08 17.74 -15.09
C LYS A 500 19.91 18.82 -15.82
N PRO A 501 19.64 20.14 -15.68
CA PRO A 501 20.44 21.15 -16.38
C PRO A 501 21.93 21.15 -15.96
N ALA A 502 22.22 20.86 -14.70
CA ALA A 502 23.60 20.78 -14.20
C ALA A 502 24.31 19.50 -14.69
N LEU A 503 23.58 18.37 -14.71
CA LEU A 503 24.11 17.12 -15.24
C LEU A 503 24.40 17.21 -16.75
N GLU A 504 23.54 17.90 -17.51
CA GLU A 504 23.71 18.16 -18.95
C GLU A 504 24.82 19.17 -19.25
N ALA A 505 25.02 20.18 -18.40
CA ALA A 505 26.12 21.13 -18.54
C ALA A 505 27.49 20.48 -18.26
N GLY A 506 27.50 19.44 -17.41
CA GLY A 506 28.67 18.70 -17.02
C GLY A 506 29.59 19.44 -16.04
N THR A 507 30.66 18.77 -15.63
CA THR A 507 31.65 19.31 -14.69
C THR A 507 33.06 18.78 -14.96
N VAL A 508 34.05 19.27 -14.21
CA VAL A 508 35.42 18.74 -14.24
C VAL A 508 35.69 18.02 -12.94
N LEU A 509 36.10 16.76 -13.03
CA LEU A 509 36.43 15.89 -11.92
C LEU A 509 37.90 15.49 -12.00
N VAL A 510 38.44 15.00 -10.89
CA VAL A 510 39.81 14.52 -10.77
C VAL A 510 39.77 13.09 -10.25
N SER A 511 40.61 12.21 -10.80
CA SER A 511 40.77 10.86 -10.29
C SER A 511 42.22 10.39 -10.34
N ALA A 512 42.63 9.63 -9.32
CA ALA A 512 43.92 8.93 -9.31
C ALA A 512 43.90 7.66 -10.18
N ALA A 513 42.72 7.17 -10.57
CA ALA A 513 42.55 5.91 -11.30
C ALA A 513 42.86 6.05 -12.81
N ILE A 514 43.09 7.27 -13.31
CA ILE A 514 43.35 7.55 -14.71
C ILE A 514 44.69 8.27 -14.88
N SER A 515 45.42 7.93 -15.95
CA SER A 515 46.70 8.55 -16.32
C SER A 515 46.58 9.62 -17.41
N GLU A 516 45.45 9.66 -18.10
CA GLU A 516 45.16 10.61 -19.17
C GLU A 516 43.75 11.22 -18.99
N PRO A 517 43.46 12.41 -19.54
CA PRO A 517 42.13 12.99 -19.50
C PRO A 517 41.10 12.13 -20.23
N HIS A 518 39.95 11.91 -19.60
CA HIS A 518 38.83 11.17 -20.18
C HIS A 518 37.52 11.97 -20.07
N LEU A 519 36.62 11.78 -21.04
CA LEU A 519 35.23 12.18 -20.91
C LEU A 519 34.47 11.02 -20.27
N LEU A 520 33.98 11.23 -19.06
CA LEU A 520 33.03 10.34 -18.40
C LEU A 520 31.62 10.69 -18.89
N VAL A 521 30.93 9.72 -19.45
CA VAL A 521 29.54 9.86 -19.91
C VAL A 521 28.65 8.94 -19.09
N GLY A 522 27.70 9.53 -18.35
CA GLY A 522 26.67 8.81 -17.62
C GLY A 522 25.44 8.58 -18.50
N VAL A 523 25.06 7.31 -18.66
CA VAL A 523 24.06 6.88 -19.65
C VAL A 523 22.97 6.06 -19.00
N VAL A 524 21.73 6.34 -19.40
CA VAL A 524 20.58 5.48 -19.13
C VAL A 524 20.36 4.57 -20.32
N GLU A 525 20.41 3.27 -20.05
CA GLU A 525 20.07 2.19 -20.97
C GLU A 525 18.71 1.62 -20.56
N GLU A 526 17.82 1.39 -21.53
CA GLU A 526 16.45 0.98 -21.27
C GLU A 526 16.02 -0.13 -22.24
N ILE A 527 15.42 -1.19 -21.68
CA ILE A 527 14.73 -2.23 -22.43
C ILE A 527 13.25 -2.02 -22.23
N VAL A 528 12.52 -1.98 -23.34
CA VAL A 528 11.07 -1.90 -23.36
C VAL A 528 10.47 -3.14 -23.99
N ASP A 529 9.24 -3.42 -23.64
CA ASP A 529 8.45 -4.46 -24.30
C ASP A 529 7.68 -3.92 -25.53
N GLY A 530 6.90 -4.79 -26.18
CA GLY A 530 6.09 -4.45 -27.36
C GLY A 530 4.99 -3.44 -27.07
N THR A 531 4.62 -3.25 -25.78
CA THR A 531 3.67 -2.24 -25.32
C THR A 531 4.33 -0.88 -25.05
N LYS A 532 5.67 -0.80 -25.21
CA LYS A 532 6.52 0.36 -24.88
C LYS A 532 6.66 0.61 -23.37
N GLU A 533 6.29 -0.35 -22.53
CA GLU A 533 6.53 -0.26 -21.10
C GLU A 533 7.99 -0.61 -20.77
N PRO A 534 8.62 0.09 -19.82
CA PRO A 534 9.97 -0.22 -19.35
C PRO A 534 10.00 -1.58 -18.67
N VAL A 535 10.80 -2.51 -19.20
CA VAL A 535 11.07 -3.82 -18.60
C VAL A 535 12.26 -3.74 -17.65
N SER A 536 13.33 -3.07 -18.07
CA SER A 536 14.55 -2.92 -17.29
C SER A 536 15.24 -1.61 -17.65
N ARG A 537 15.80 -0.95 -16.64
CA ARG A 537 16.60 0.26 -16.79
C ARG A 537 17.91 0.09 -16.06
N ARG A 538 19.00 0.54 -16.69
CA ARG A 538 20.33 0.53 -16.11
C ARG A 538 20.95 1.91 -16.26
N PHE A 539 21.64 2.35 -15.22
CA PHE A 539 22.51 3.51 -15.28
C PHE A 539 23.96 2.99 -15.38
N SER A 540 24.69 3.41 -16.39
CA SER A 540 26.06 2.98 -16.66
C SER A 540 26.93 4.19 -16.99
N TYR A 541 28.24 3.98 -16.96
CA TYR A 541 29.20 4.99 -17.36
C TYR A 541 30.14 4.44 -18.44
N ALA A 542 30.55 5.32 -19.34
CA ALA A 542 31.61 5.04 -20.30
C ALA A 542 32.68 6.13 -20.22
N PHE A 543 33.93 5.73 -20.40
CA PHE A 543 35.04 6.65 -20.61
C PHE A 543 35.34 6.76 -22.10
N VAL A 544 35.57 7.99 -22.55
CA VAL A 544 36.16 8.28 -23.86
C VAL A 544 37.50 8.95 -23.61
N ASP A 545 38.58 8.35 -24.06
CA ASP A 545 39.92 8.95 -23.95
C ASP A 545 40.13 10.06 -25.01
N GLN A 546 41.24 10.77 -24.90
CA GLN A 546 41.64 11.82 -25.85
C GLN A 546 41.88 11.32 -27.28
N HIS A 547 41.97 10.00 -27.49
CA HIS A 547 42.13 9.35 -28.79
C HIS A 547 40.80 8.88 -29.39
N GLY A 548 39.68 9.04 -28.67
CA GLY A 548 38.36 8.58 -29.08
C GLY A 548 38.10 7.10 -28.80
N THR A 549 38.94 6.43 -28.02
CA THR A 549 38.74 5.06 -27.59
C THR A 549 37.74 5.03 -26.44
N VAL A 550 36.73 4.18 -26.56
CA VAL A 550 35.69 4.05 -25.54
C VAL A 550 35.91 2.79 -24.70
N SER A 551 35.78 2.92 -23.38
CA SER A 551 35.85 1.81 -22.43
C SER A 551 34.74 1.90 -21.38
N ASP A 552 34.42 0.77 -20.74
CA ASP A 552 33.52 0.75 -19.59
C ASP A 552 34.19 1.45 -18.40
N ALA A 553 33.52 2.45 -17.84
CA ALA A 553 34.04 3.16 -16.68
C ALA A 553 33.72 2.44 -15.35
N GLY A 554 32.96 1.34 -15.40
CA GLY A 554 32.54 0.57 -14.24
C GLY A 554 31.21 1.05 -13.65
N PRO A 555 30.71 0.39 -12.60
CA PRO A 555 29.43 0.72 -12.01
C PRO A 555 29.50 2.00 -11.14
N ALA A 556 28.40 2.75 -11.03
CA ALA A 556 28.23 3.70 -9.90
C ALA A 556 28.16 2.91 -8.59
N PRO A 557 28.75 3.39 -7.48
CA PRO A 557 29.42 4.69 -7.29
C PRO A 557 30.97 4.62 -7.39
N TYR A 558 31.52 3.57 -7.98
CA TYR A 558 32.94 3.19 -7.89
C TYR A 558 33.90 4.01 -8.77
N LEU A 559 33.50 5.19 -9.22
CA LEU A 559 34.31 6.01 -10.13
C LEU A 559 35.45 6.74 -9.40
N ASP A 560 35.45 6.77 -8.06
CA ASP A 560 36.46 7.42 -7.19
C ASP A 560 36.98 8.75 -7.78
N CYS A 561 36.02 9.57 -8.23
CA CYS A 561 36.24 10.90 -8.78
C CYS A 561 35.88 11.94 -7.72
N VAL A 562 36.68 13.00 -7.63
CA VAL A 562 36.41 14.15 -6.75
C VAL A 562 36.30 15.43 -7.58
N ALA A 563 35.65 16.47 -7.03
CA ALA A 563 35.56 17.75 -7.71
C ALA A 563 36.95 18.34 -7.99
N ALA A 564 37.16 18.84 -9.21
CA ALA A 564 38.40 19.55 -9.52
C ALA A 564 38.48 20.86 -8.72
N PRO A 565 39.69 21.25 -8.23
CA PRO A 565 39.87 22.55 -7.63
C PRO A 565 39.60 23.65 -8.66
N GLU A 566 39.04 24.78 -8.21
CA GLU A 566 38.84 25.95 -9.07
C GLU A 566 40.18 26.48 -9.58
N GLY A 567 40.32 26.66 -10.90
CA GLY A 567 41.58 27.11 -11.49
C GLY A 567 41.69 26.91 -13.00
N GLN A 568 42.87 27.25 -13.55
CA GLN A 568 43.13 27.25 -15.00
C GLN A 568 43.02 25.85 -15.62
N ILE A 569 43.37 24.79 -14.88
CA ILE A 569 43.22 23.41 -15.35
C ILE A 569 41.76 23.06 -15.63
N ALA A 570 40.82 23.39 -14.74
CA ALA A 570 39.41 23.07 -14.94
C ALA A 570 38.83 23.84 -16.15
N ASP A 571 39.17 25.12 -16.26
CA ASP A 571 38.78 25.96 -17.40
C ASP A 571 39.33 25.45 -18.73
N ARG A 572 40.58 24.98 -18.74
CA ARG A 572 41.20 24.38 -19.93
C ARG A 572 40.60 23.03 -20.28
N ALA A 573 40.36 22.18 -19.28
CA ALA A 573 39.85 20.82 -19.45
C ALA A 573 38.45 20.83 -20.08
N SER A 574 37.60 21.79 -19.70
CA SER A 574 36.26 21.96 -20.30
C SER A 574 36.28 22.36 -21.79
N ARG A 575 37.45 22.72 -22.35
CA ARG A 575 37.62 23.22 -23.72
C ARG A 575 38.54 22.36 -24.58
N PHE A 576 38.81 21.13 -24.17
CA PHE A 576 39.64 20.24 -24.97
C PHE A 576 39.02 20.00 -26.37
N PRO A 577 39.78 20.18 -27.47
CA PRO A 577 39.22 20.06 -28.82
C PRO A 577 38.59 18.68 -29.12
N TRP A 578 39.18 17.61 -28.56
CA TRP A 578 38.75 16.23 -28.77
C TRP A 578 37.40 15.89 -28.11
N LEU A 579 36.87 16.75 -27.23
CA LEU A 579 35.52 16.57 -26.67
C LEU A 579 34.44 16.65 -27.74
N THR A 580 34.72 17.35 -28.85
CA THR A 580 33.79 17.45 -29.98
C THR A 580 33.59 16.08 -30.62
N GLY A 581 32.39 15.50 -30.44
CA GLY A 581 32.03 14.20 -31.00
C GLY A 581 32.33 13.00 -30.09
N ALA A 582 32.97 13.21 -28.92
CA ALA A 582 33.24 12.15 -27.95
C ALA A 582 31.96 11.50 -27.41
N GLU A 583 30.91 12.29 -27.17
CA GLU A 583 29.59 11.78 -26.77
C GLU A 583 29.00 10.81 -27.82
N THR A 584 29.13 11.14 -29.10
CA THR A 584 28.67 10.28 -30.20
C THR A 584 29.45 8.97 -30.23
N GLN A 585 30.77 9.02 -30.02
CA GLN A 585 31.61 7.82 -29.93
C GLN A 585 31.16 6.91 -28.78
N ALA A 586 30.88 7.50 -27.60
CA ALA A 586 30.36 6.75 -26.45
C ALA A 586 29.03 6.06 -26.78
N VAL A 587 28.07 6.79 -27.37
CA VAL A 587 26.77 6.24 -27.76
C VAL A 587 26.91 5.10 -28.77
N THR A 588 27.73 5.27 -29.81
CA THR A 588 27.99 4.24 -30.81
C THR A 588 28.55 2.98 -30.16
N TRP A 589 29.58 3.12 -29.33
CA TRP A 589 30.19 1.98 -28.64
C TRP A 589 29.20 1.24 -27.72
N LEU A 590 28.34 1.97 -26.99
CA LEU A 590 27.32 1.39 -26.12
C LEU A 590 26.27 0.60 -26.92
N VAL A 591 25.85 1.12 -28.07
CA VAL A 591 24.92 0.43 -28.96
C VAL A 591 25.52 -0.86 -29.50
N GLU A 592 26.80 -0.84 -29.87
CA GLU A 592 27.49 -1.99 -30.46
C GLU A 592 27.88 -3.06 -29.43
N ASN A 593 28.33 -2.65 -28.23
CA ASN A 593 28.99 -3.55 -27.28
C ASN A 593 28.16 -3.85 -26.02
N ARG A 594 27.24 -2.96 -25.62
CA ARG A 594 26.55 -3.06 -24.31
C ARG A 594 25.07 -3.39 -24.42
N LEU A 595 24.32 -2.72 -25.30
CA LEU A 595 22.89 -2.96 -25.45
C LEU A 595 22.52 -4.41 -25.85
N PRO A 596 23.24 -5.08 -26.78
CA PRO A 596 22.95 -6.48 -27.12
C PRO A 596 23.14 -7.42 -25.92
N GLN A 597 24.19 -7.19 -25.13
CA GLN A 597 24.44 -7.96 -23.91
C GLN A 597 23.35 -7.71 -22.86
N PHE A 598 22.95 -6.45 -22.67
CA PHE A 598 21.87 -6.10 -21.73
C PHE A 598 20.54 -6.75 -22.12
N LEU A 599 20.21 -6.76 -23.42
CA LEU A 599 19.01 -7.44 -23.93
C LEU A 599 19.08 -8.95 -23.72
N ALA A 600 20.24 -9.57 -23.99
CA ALA A 600 20.46 -11.00 -23.79
C ALA A 600 20.40 -11.42 -22.30
N GLU A 601 20.75 -10.52 -21.37
CA GLU A 601 20.63 -10.74 -19.93
C GLU A 601 19.17 -10.70 -19.45
N VAL A 602 18.40 -9.71 -19.91
CA VAL A 602 17.04 -9.47 -19.39
C VAL A 602 15.99 -10.40 -20.03
N THR A 603 16.13 -10.71 -21.31
CA THR A 603 15.12 -11.45 -22.09
C THR A 603 14.79 -12.82 -21.49
N PRO A 604 15.76 -13.71 -21.16
CA PRO A 604 15.44 -15.04 -20.63
C PRO A 604 14.71 -14.99 -19.28
N ARG A 605 15.15 -14.10 -18.38
CA ARG A 605 14.53 -13.92 -17.06
C ARG A 605 13.08 -13.47 -17.20
N ARG A 606 12.85 -12.44 -18.01
CA ARG A 606 11.51 -11.87 -18.20
C ARG A 606 10.57 -12.82 -18.95
N ALA A 607 11.07 -13.55 -19.95
CA ALA A 607 10.31 -14.58 -20.65
C ALA A 607 9.84 -15.70 -19.69
N ALA A 608 10.71 -16.14 -18.78
CA ALA A 608 10.33 -17.15 -17.78
C ALA A 608 9.25 -16.66 -16.81
N GLU A 609 9.29 -15.38 -16.39
CA GLU A 609 8.24 -14.76 -15.59
C GLU A 609 6.90 -14.69 -16.33
N LEU A 610 6.93 -14.22 -17.58
CA LEU A 610 5.72 -14.09 -18.43
C LEU A 610 5.11 -15.46 -18.75
N ALA A 611 5.92 -16.49 -18.96
CA ALA A 611 5.44 -17.87 -19.16
C ALA A 611 4.67 -18.39 -17.94
N LYS A 612 5.18 -18.16 -16.71
CA LYS A 612 4.45 -18.52 -15.48
C LYS A 612 3.14 -17.76 -15.34
N GLN A 613 3.14 -16.46 -15.65
CA GLN A 613 1.92 -15.65 -15.62
C GLN A 613 0.89 -16.15 -16.64
N ARG A 614 1.33 -16.53 -17.84
CA ARG A 614 0.47 -17.12 -18.88
C ARG A 614 -0.22 -18.37 -18.35
N THR A 615 0.53 -19.32 -17.81
CA THR A 615 -0.02 -20.56 -17.23
C THR A 615 -1.08 -20.28 -16.16
N HIS A 616 -0.79 -19.41 -15.18
CA HIS A 616 -1.75 -19.09 -14.12
C HIS A 616 -3.02 -18.38 -14.61
N VAL A 617 -2.89 -17.50 -15.61
CA VAL A 617 -4.05 -16.82 -16.21
C VAL A 617 -4.91 -17.83 -16.97
N GLU A 618 -4.29 -18.71 -17.76
CA GLU A 618 -4.98 -19.76 -18.51
C GLU A 618 -5.72 -20.71 -17.57
N GLU A 619 -5.05 -21.24 -16.55
CA GLU A 619 -5.66 -22.14 -15.56
C GLU A 619 -6.86 -21.46 -14.87
N ARG A 620 -6.66 -20.29 -14.28
CA ARG A 620 -7.71 -19.60 -13.50
C ARG A 620 -8.93 -19.25 -14.35
N LEU A 621 -8.73 -18.63 -15.51
CA LEU A 621 -9.84 -18.15 -16.33
C LEU A 621 -10.53 -19.30 -17.08
N SER A 622 -9.79 -20.33 -17.49
CA SER A 622 -10.39 -21.49 -18.15
C SER A 622 -11.23 -22.31 -17.19
N SER A 623 -10.76 -22.55 -15.96
CA SER A 623 -11.53 -23.26 -14.94
C SER A 623 -12.82 -22.54 -14.58
N GLU A 624 -12.77 -21.21 -14.40
CA GLU A 624 -13.96 -20.41 -14.08
C GLU A 624 -14.96 -20.37 -15.25
N ARG A 625 -14.46 -20.26 -16.48
CA ARG A 625 -15.28 -20.35 -17.69
C ARG A 625 -15.98 -21.71 -17.79
N GLU A 626 -15.26 -22.80 -17.56
CA GLU A 626 -15.81 -24.16 -17.61
C GLU A 626 -16.89 -24.36 -16.54
N ARG A 627 -16.69 -23.82 -15.34
CA ARG A 627 -17.70 -23.79 -14.28
C ARG A 627 -18.98 -23.07 -14.74
N LEU A 628 -18.85 -21.86 -15.28
CA LEU A 628 -20.00 -21.06 -15.75
C LEU A 628 -20.75 -21.73 -16.91
N TYR A 629 -20.06 -22.37 -17.85
CA TYR A 629 -20.72 -23.15 -18.90
C TYR A 629 -21.46 -24.38 -18.35
N GLY A 630 -20.89 -25.05 -17.34
CA GLY A 630 -21.56 -26.14 -16.64
C GLY A 630 -22.83 -25.66 -15.92
N GLU A 631 -22.77 -24.52 -15.23
CA GLU A 631 -23.93 -23.91 -14.56
C GLU A 631 -24.99 -23.44 -15.57
N ALA A 632 -24.59 -22.87 -16.70
CA ALA A 632 -25.50 -22.47 -17.77
C ALA A 632 -26.27 -23.69 -18.32
N LEU A 633 -25.59 -24.83 -18.49
CA LEU A 633 -26.23 -26.07 -18.93
C LEU A 633 -27.29 -26.54 -17.92
N LEU A 634 -26.95 -26.57 -16.63
CA LEU A 634 -27.89 -26.95 -15.56
C LEU A 634 -29.07 -25.97 -15.46
N ALA A 635 -28.82 -24.66 -15.60
CA ALA A 635 -29.86 -23.63 -15.62
C ALA A 635 -30.80 -23.82 -16.82
N SER A 636 -30.25 -24.13 -18.00
CA SER A 636 -31.03 -24.41 -19.21
C SER A 636 -31.93 -25.63 -19.05
N GLU A 637 -31.44 -26.69 -18.38
CA GLU A 637 -32.26 -27.86 -18.07
C GLU A 637 -33.43 -27.52 -17.13
N LYS A 638 -33.18 -26.73 -16.07
CA LYS A 638 -34.23 -26.25 -15.16
C LYS A 638 -35.28 -25.39 -15.87
N GLU A 639 -34.84 -24.44 -16.69
CA GLU A 639 -35.72 -23.59 -17.52
C GLU A 639 -36.60 -24.43 -18.45
N ARG A 640 -36.04 -25.51 -19.03
CA ARG A 640 -36.77 -26.40 -19.94
C ARG A 640 -37.87 -27.21 -19.24
N VAL A 641 -37.70 -27.49 -17.94
CA VAL A 641 -38.68 -28.18 -17.10
C VAL A 641 -39.69 -27.19 -16.48
N GLY A 642 -39.49 -25.88 -16.65
CA GLY A 642 -40.39 -24.82 -16.19
C GLY A 642 -40.04 -24.25 -14.80
N ASP A 643 -38.92 -24.70 -14.22
CA ASP A 643 -38.38 -24.13 -12.98
C ASP A 643 -37.60 -22.85 -13.27
N LYS A 644 -37.58 -21.93 -12.30
CA LYS A 644 -36.81 -20.68 -12.39
C LYS A 644 -35.45 -20.85 -11.69
N PRO A 645 -34.33 -20.94 -12.42
CA PRO A 645 -33.01 -20.94 -11.79
C PRO A 645 -32.70 -19.57 -11.18
N LYS A 646 -31.79 -19.55 -10.20
CA LYS A 646 -31.31 -18.32 -9.52
C LYS A 646 -30.67 -17.34 -10.52
N GLU A 647 -29.99 -17.88 -11.54
CA GLU A 647 -29.46 -17.11 -12.67
C GLU A 647 -29.82 -17.81 -13.98
N SER A 648 -30.18 -17.05 -15.02
CA SER A 648 -30.59 -17.62 -16.31
C SER A 648 -29.43 -18.20 -17.10
N SER A 649 -29.72 -19.23 -17.91
CA SER A 649 -28.73 -19.83 -18.81
C SER A 649 -28.06 -18.79 -19.73
N ASP A 650 -28.86 -17.84 -20.25
CA ASP A 650 -28.38 -16.77 -21.11
C ASP A 650 -27.44 -15.78 -20.39
N SER A 651 -27.66 -15.53 -19.09
CA SER A 651 -26.79 -14.66 -18.30
C SER A 651 -25.44 -15.34 -18.02
N LEU A 652 -25.48 -16.59 -17.56
CA LEU A 652 -24.29 -17.40 -17.28
C LEU A 652 -23.44 -17.62 -18.53
N THR A 653 -24.08 -17.89 -19.67
CA THR A 653 -23.40 -18.01 -20.98
C THR A 653 -22.72 -16.69 -21.38
N ARG A 654 -23.38 -15.54 -21.18
CA ARG A 654 -22.79 -14.22 -21.44
C ARG A 654 -21.57 -13.96 -20.55
N LYS A 655 -21.64 -14.29 -19.26
CA LYS A 655 -20.50 -14.18 -18.33
C LYS A 655 -19.32 -15.05 -18.77
N ALA A 656 -19.58 -16.29 -19.20
CA ALA A 656 -18.54 -17.19 -19.73
C ALA A 656 -17.87 -16.63 -21.00
N GLN A 657 -18.65 -16.08 -21.93
CA GLN A 657 -18.14 -15.45 -23.15
C GLN A 657 -17.30 -14.19 -22.86
N ASP A 658 -17.69 -13.40 -21.86
CA ASP A 658 -16.90 -12.23 -21.42
C ASP A 658 -15.55 -12.67 -20.84
N LEU A 659 -15.50 -13.77 -20.08
CA LEU A 659 -14.24 -14.35 -19.61
C LEU A 659 -13.35 -14.85 -20.76
N ASP A 660 -13.93 -15.45 -21.81
CA ASP A 660 -13.18 -15.84 -23.01
C ASP A 660 -12.56 -14.63 -23.71
N ALA A 661 -13.32 -13.54 -23.84
CA ALA A 661 -12.80 -12.29 -24.42
C ALA A 661 -11.66 -11.70 -23.57
N ARG A 662 -11.82 -11.69 -22.23
CA ARG A 662 -10.78 -11.24 -21.29
C ARG A 662 -9.53 -12.12 -21.35
N LEU A 663 -9.68 -13.43 -21.43
CA LEU A 663 -8.58 -14.38 -21.54
C LEU A 663 -7.78 -14.10 -22.82
N ARG A 664 -8.44 -13.97 -23.98
CA ARG A 664 -7.77 -13.64 -25.25
C ARG A 664 -7.01 -12.33 -25.17
N LEU A 665 -7.66 -11.26 -24.71
CA LEU A 665 -7.02 -9.95 -24.56
C LEU A 665 -5.81 -10.02 -23.63
N ARG A 666 -5.89 -10.79 -22.54
CA ARG A 666 -4.78 -10.94 -21.60
C ARG A 666 -3.61 -11.72 -22.20
N LEU A 667 -3.89 -12.78 -22.96
CA LEU A 667 -2.86 -13.57 -23.65
C LEU A 667 -2.17 -12.76 -24.74
N ASP A 668 -2.91 -11.99 -25.53
CA ASP A 668 -2.37 -11.09 -26.55
C ASP A 668 -1.47 -10.03 -25.90
N HIS A 669 -1.89 -9.45 -24.78
CA HIS A 669 -1.07 -8.51 -24.02
C HIS A 669 0.24 -9.16 -23.54
N LEU A 670 0.18 -10.37 -22.96
CA LEU A 670 1.39 -11.09 -22.54
C LEU A 670 2.32 -11.40 -23.73
N ALA A 671 1.77 -11.74 -24.89
CA ALA A 671 2.56 -11.96 -26.11
C ALA A 671 3.25 -10.67 -26.60
N GLN A 672 2.59 -9.52 -26.48
CA GLN A 672 3.25 -8.22 -26.75
C GLN A 672 4.36 -7.93 -25.73
N GLN A 673 4.16 -8.29 -24.46
CA GLN A 673 5.16 -8.09 -23.41
C GLN A 673 6.41 -8.98 -23.59
N GLU A 674 6.29 -10.13 -24.26
CA GLU A 674 7.42 -11.00 -24.61
C GLU A 674 8.33 -10.40 -25.70
N GLN A 675 7.80 -9.50 -26.53
CA GLN A 675 8.58 -8.83 -27.57
C GLN A 675 9.41 -7.70 -26.94
N MET A 676 10.69 -7.94 -26.70
CA MET A 676 11.58 -6.96 -26.05
C MET A 676 12.54 -6.32 -27.04
N SER A 677 12.83 -5.04 -26.81
CA SER A 677 13.79 -4.26 -27.59
C SER A 677 14.53 -3.26 -26.71
N SER A 678 15.78 -2.96 -27.07
CA SER A 678 16.53 -1.87 -26.44
C SER A 678 16.17 -0.54 -27.08
N LEU A 679 16.07 0.51 -26.26
CA LEU A 679 16.04 1.88 -26.74
C LEU A 679 17.47 2.41 -26.93
N PRO A 680 17.68 3.41 -27.82
CA PRO A 680 18.97 4.09 -27.91
C PRO A 680 19.41 4.63 -26.55
N PRO A 681 20.71 4.53 -26.21
CA PRO A 681 21.21 5.00 -24.93
C PRO A 681 21.05 6.51 -24.83
N ARG A 682 20.60 6.99 -23.67
CA ARG A 682 20.43 8.42 -23.42
C ARG A 682 21.51 8.92 -22.48
N ILE A 683 22.34 9.85 -22.96
CA ILE A 683 23.28 10.58 -22.11
C ILE A 683 22.48 11.43 -21.14
N THR A 684 22.85 11.35 -19.86
CA THR A 684 22.17 12.05 -18.77
C THR A 684 23.12 12.85 -17.90
N ALA A 685 24.41 12.56 -17.97
CA ALA A 685 25.46 13.31 -17.30
C ALA A 685 26.76 13.24 -18.12
N CYS A 686 27.57 14.29 -18.06
CA CYS A 686 28.93 14.27 -18.57
C CYS A 686 29.90 14.92 -17.57
N ALA A 687 31.14 14.44 -17.53
CA ALA A 687 32.20 15.08 -16.79
C ALA A 687 33.54 14.86 -17.47
N VAL A 688 34.38 15.88 -17.51
CA VAL A 688 35.78 15.71 -17.92
C VAL A 688 36.55 15.28 -16.68
N VAL A 689 37.11 14.07 -16.70
CA VAL A 689 37.94 13.56 -15.61
C VAL A 689 39.40 13.76 -15.99
N ILE A 690 40.14 14.48 -15.15
CA ILE A 690 41.58 14.69 -15.32
C ILE A 690 42.39 13.86 -14.31
N PRO A 691 43.61 13.45 -14.67
CA PRO A 691 44.52 12.78 -13.75
C PRO A 691 44.85 13.63 -12.51
N LEU A 692 44.90 12.98 -11.35
CA LEU A 692 45.17 13.65 -10.07
C LEU A 692 46.54 14.33 -10.01
N ASP A 693 47.56 13.71 -10.58
CA ASP A 693 48.92 14.28 -10.66
C ASP A 693 48.96 15.60 -11.45
N GLN A 694 48.22 15.69 -12.55
CA GLN A 694 48.08 16.92 -13.35
C GLN A 694 47.37 18.03 -12.56
N ALA A 695 46.33 17.68 -11.78
CA ALA A 695 45.60 18.63 -10.94
C ALA A 695 46.42 19.12 -9.74
N ILE A 696 47.23 18.25 -9.11
CA ILE A 696 48.07 18.60 -7.94
C ILE A 696 49.24 19.52 -8.31
N ALA A 697 49.74 19.45 -9.55
CA ALA A 697 50.86 20.27 -10.01
C ALA A 697 50.58 21.80 -9.95
N GLU A 698 49.32 22.21 -9.92
CA GLU A 698 48.90 23.63 -9.86
C GLU A 698 48.37 24.06 -8.47
N LEU A 699 48.36 23.17 -7.47
CA LEU A 699 47.87 23.46 -6.11
C LEU A 699 48.96 23.99 -5.16
N PRO A 700 48.63 24.94 -4.24
CA PRO A 700 49.50 25.32 -3.12
C PRO A 700 49.93 24.10 -2.28
N ALA A 701 51.13 24.16 -1.69
CA ALA A 701 51.78 23.05 -0.97
C ALA A 701 50.97 22.48 0.21
N ASP A 702 49.97 23.23 0.64
CA ASP A 702 49.16 23.12 1.84
C ASP A 702 47.74 22.57 1.55
N THR A 703 47.46 22.13 0.32
CA THR A 703 46.16 21.57 -0.07
C THR A 703 46.02 20.09 0.35
N PRO A 704 44.91 19.67 1.00
CA PRO A 704 44.70 18.30 1.49
C PRO A 704 44.77 17.19 0.43
N LEU A 705 44.64 17.52 -0.86
CA LEU A 705 44.80 16.57 -1.96
C LEU A 705 46.23 15.98 -2.08
N ARG A 706 47.24 16.56 -1.41
CA ARG A 706 48.63 16.06 -1.44
C ARG A 706 48.91 14.83 -0.58
N TYR A 707 48.00 14.43 0.32
CA TYR A 707 48.23 13.30 1.25
C TYR A 707 48.18 11.91 0.60
N ALA A 708 47.91 11.80 -0.71
CA ALA A 708 47.92 10.54 -1.47
C ALA A 708 49.24 10.34 -2.22
N THR A 709 50.33 10.14 -1.48
CA THR A 709 51.55 9.50 -2.03
C THR A 709 52.13 8.55 -0.98
N ASP A 710 51.35 7.54 -0.60
CA ASP A 710 51.97 6.28 -0.20
C ASP A 710 52.39 5.58 -1.49
N THR A 711 53.67 5.25 -1.56
CA THR A 711 54.30 4.66 -2.75
C THR A 711 53.55 3.41 -3.21
N THR A 712 53.27 3.29 -4.50
CA THR A 712 52.66 2.11 -5.17
C THR A 712 53.29 0.77 -4.74
N GLU A 713 54.56 0.80 -4.31
CA GLU A 713 55.29 -0.34 -3.76
C GLU A 713 54.74 -0.85 -2.40
N VAL A 714 54.34 0.07 -1.51
CA VAL A 714 53.77 -0.27 -0.18
C VAL A 714 52.40 -0.92 -0.33
N ASP A 715 51.56 -0.38 -1.23
CA ASP A 715 50.24 -0.96 -1.51
C ASP A 715 50.35 -2.35 -2.13
N ARG A 716 51.26 -2.53 -3.10
CA ARG A 716 51.53 -3.85 -3.70
C ARG A 716 52.00 -4.86 -2.67
N ARG A 717 52.96 -4.49 -1.81
CA ARG A 717 53.44 -5.37 -0.72
C ARG A 717 52.32 -5.76 0.25
N GLY A 718 51.42 -4.82 0.54
CA GLY A 718 50.23 -5.10 1.34
C GLY A 718 49.31 -6.13 0.75
N ILE A 719 48.93 -5.96 -0.52
CA ILE A 719 48.05 -6.89 -1.25
C ILE A 719 48.69 -8.29 -1.28
N ASP A 720 49.97 -8.38 -1.64
CA ASP A 720 50.69 -9.65 -1.72
C ASP A 720 50.74 -10.38 -0.36
N ALA A 721 50.95 -9.64 0.73
CA ALA A 721 50.95 -10.18 2.09
C ALA A 721 49.57 -10.78 2.46
N VAL A 722 48.49 -10.07 2.16
CA VAL A 722 47.12 -10.55 2.44
C VAL A 722 46.75 -11.75 1.57
N LEU A 723 47.11 -11.74 0.27
CA LEU A 723 46.89 -12.89 -0.63
C LEU A 723 47.62 -14.15 -0.14
N ALA A 724 48.88 -14.01 0.30
CA ALA A 724 49.66 -15.12 0.85
C ALA A 724 49.04 -15.63 2.15
N HIS A 725 48.60 -14.72 3.01
CA HIS A 725 48.01 -15.05 4.30
C HIS A 725 46.65 -15.77 4.15
N GLU A 726 45.76 -15.30 3.27
CA GLU A 726 44.48 -15.97 2.97
C GLU A 726 44.68 -17.37 2.36
N LYS A 727 45.69 -17.56 1.49
CA LYS A 727 46.05 -18.90 0.97
C LYS A 727 46.49 -19.84 2.09
N SER A 728 47.21 -19.33 3.09
CA SER A 728 47.65 -20.14 4.24
C SER A 728 46.49 -20.66 5.10
N LEU A 729 45.34 -19.97 5.08
CA LEU A 729 44.10 -20.37 5.75
C LEU A 729 43.29 -21.41 4.97
N GLY A 730 43.80 -21.91 3.83
CA GLY A 730 43.09 -22.85 2.97
C GLY A 730 41.99 -22.22 2.11
N ARG A 731 41.99 -20.90 1.97
CA ARG A 731 41.05 -20.15 1.15
C ARG A 731 41.61 -19.91 -0.25
N ARG A 732 40.75 -19.51 -1.19
CA ARG A 732 41.14 -19.15 -2.55
C ARG A 732 40.96 -17.64 -2.77
N PRO A 733 41.97 -16.80 -2.47
CA PRO A 733 41.86 -15.37 -2.69
C PRO A 733 42.15 -14.97 -4.15
N VAL A 734 41.43 -13.98 -4.64
CA VAL A 734 41.56 -13.38 -5.97
C VAL A 734 41.70 -11.86 -5.80
N GLU A 735 42.75 -11.27 -6.37
CA GLU A 735 42.93 -9.81 -6.44
C GLU A 735 41.92 -9.22 -7.43
N MET A 736 41.25 -8.16 -7.02
CA MET A 736 40.29 -7.43 -7.85
C MET A 736 41.00 -6.34 -8.65
N ALA A 737 40.47 -6.05 -9.84
CA ALA A 737 40.94 -4.90 -10.60
C ALA A 737 40.72 -3.61 -9.79
N HIS A 738 41.67 -2.66 -9.86
CA HIS A 738 41.67 -1.40 -9.09
C HIS A 738 40.37 -0.58 -9.23
N ASN A 739 39.61 -0.80 -10.31
CA ASN A 739 38.35 -0.09 -10.61
C ASN A 739 37.08 -0.84 -10.15
N HIS A 740 37.18 -1.91 -9.34
CA HIS A 740 36.04 -2.76 -8.99
C HIS A 740 35.76 -2.84 -7.48
N LYS A 741 34.52 -2.44 -7.10
CA LYS A 741 33.73 -2.87 -5.93
C LYS A 741 34.09 -2.37 -4.53
N GLY A 742 35.12 -1.54 -4.33
CA GLY A 742 35.42 -0.94 -3.01
C GLY A 742 36.02 -1.93 -1.99
N TYR A 743 36.73 -2.93 -2.49
CA TYR A 743 37.63 -3.84 -1.76
C TYR A 743 38.66 -4.42 -2.74
N ASP A 744 39.84 -4.82 -2.24
CA ASP A 744 40.96 -5.24 -3.09
C ASP A 744 41.00 -6.75 -3.36
N ILE A 745 40.47 -7.58 -2.46
CA ILE A 745 40.59 -9.05 -2.54
C ILE A 745 39.23 -9.74 -2.29
N GLU A 746 38.86 -10.69 -3.15
CA GLU A 746 37.79 -11.67 -2.90
C GLU A 746 38.40 -12.96 -2.35
N SER A 747 38.11 -13.31 -1.10
CA SER A 747 38.55 -14.58 -0.50
C SER A 747 37.43 -15.61 -0.50
N HIS A 748 37.57 -16.67 -1.29
CA HIS A 748 36.57 -17.75 -1.37
C HIS A 748 36.84 -18.83 -0.32
N LEU A 749 35.79 -19.14 0.46
CA LEU A 749 35.77 -20.15 1.50
C LEU A 749 35.49 -21.56 0.92
N PRO A 750 35.94 -22.65 1.58
CA PRO A 750 35.68 -24.02 1.13
C PRO A 750 34.20 -24.44 1.08
N ASP A 751 33.33 -23.77 1.84
CA ASP A 751 31.88 -24.01 1.92
C ASP A 751 31.07 -23.27 0.84
N GLY A 752 31.75 -22.57 -0.09
CA GLY A 752 31.13 -21.76 -1.14
C GLY A 752 30.85 -20.31 -0.73
N GLY A 753 31.17 -19.90 0.51
CA GLY A 753 31.09 -18.51 0.94
C GLY A 753 32.18 -17.62 0.32
N MET A 754 31.95 -16.30 0.33
CA MET A 754 32.91 -15.29 -0.14
C MET A 754 33.04 -14.17 0.89
N ILE A 755 34.27 -13.74 1.14
CA ILE A 755 34.64 -12.65 2.03
C ILE A 755 35.35 -11.54 1.22
N PRO A 756 34.75 -10.35 1.08
CA PRO A 756 35.45 -9.18 0.53
C PRO A 756 36.41 -8.58 1.57
N ILE A 757 37.64 -8.28 1.13
CA ILE A 757 38.73 -7.76 1.97
C ILE A 757 39.31 -6.50 1.33
N GLU A 758 39.26 -5.39 2.05
CA GLU A 758 39.98 -4.16 1.74
C GLU A 758 41.33 -4.14 2.47
N VAL A 759 42.38 -3.70 1.80
CA VAL A 759 43.75 -3.70 2.32
C VAL A 759 44.23 -2.27 2.53
N LYS A 760 44.67 -1.95 3.75
CA LYS A 760 45.34 -0.69 4.06
C LYS A 760 46.74 -0.96 4.58
N SER A 761 47.71 -0.40 3.87
CA SER A 761 49.14 -0.67 4.08
C SER A 761 49.85 0.58 4.53
N ARG A 762 50.73 0.47 5.53
CA ARG A 762 51.55 1.60 6.01
C ARG A 762 52.95 1.15 6.40
N ILE A 763 53.93 2.00 6.09
CA ILE A 763 55.29 1.90 6.65
C ILE A 763 55.21 2.27 8.14
N GLU A 764 55.96 1.57 8.98
CA GLU A 764 56.06 1.84 10.41
C GLU A 764 56.37 3.32 10.72
N GLY A 765 55.43 4.04 11.36
CA GLY A 765 55.59 5.44 11.80
C GLY A 765 54.54 6.46 11.34
N SER A 766 53.48 6.07 10.64
CA SER A 766 52.36 6.94 10.23
C SER A 766 51.19 6.87 11.22
N ASP A 767 50.56 8.01 11.52
CA ASP A 767 49.52 8.11 12.56
C ASP A 767 48.08 7.85 12.03
N ASP A 768 47.86 7.95 10.71
CA ASP A 768 46.53 7.91 10.10
C ASP A 768 46.47 7.22 8.72
N PHE A 769 45.25 6.91 8.30
CA PHE A 769 44.94 6.39 6.96
C PHE A 769 43.56 6.84 6.48
N PHE A 770 43.37 6.90 5.16
CA PHE A 770 42.11 7.33 4.56
C PHE A 770 41.29 6.13 4.06
N ILE A 771 39.98 6.15 4.34
CA ILE A 771 39.02 5.15 3.83
C ILE A 771 37.97 5.90 3.02
N SER A 772 37.78 5.52 1.76
CA SER A 772 36.78 6.18 0.91
C SER A 772 35.36 5.85 1.37
N TYR A 773 34.40 6.72 1.06
CA TYR A 773 32.99 6.43 1.36
C TYR A 773 32.48 5.18 0.67
N ASN A 774 32.96 4.90 -0.54
CA ASN A 774 32.65 3.67 -1.26
C ASN A 774 33.07 2.42 -0.47
N GLN A 775 34.27 2.43 0.13
CA GLN A 775 34.76 1.32 0.97
C GLN A 775 33.90 1.14 2.23
N VAL A 776 33.55 2.26 2.90
CA VAL A 776 32.68 2.22 4.10
C VAL A 776 31.28 1.68 3.75
N LEU A 777 30.68 2.17 2.67
CA LEU A 777 29.34 1.77 2.22
C LEU A 777 29.33 0.31 1.74
N THR A 778 30.32 -0.12 0.95
CA THR A 778 30.44 -1.52 0.57
C THR A 778 30.58 -2.41 1.80
N GLY A 779 31.41 -2.02 2.77
CA GLY A 779 31.59 -2.81 3.98
C GLY A 779 30.34 -2.90 4.85
N LYS A 780 29.56 -1.83 4.95
CA LYS A 780 28.25 -1.84 5.63
C LYS A 780 27.22 -2.73 4.92
N ASN A 781 27.10 -2.63 3.60
CA ASN A 781 26.16 -3.45 2.82
C ASN A 781 26.57 -4.93 2.74
N SER A 782 27.85 -5.21 2.94
CA SER A 782 28.41 -6.57 2.94
C SER A 782 28.58 -7.14 4.35
N ALA A 783 28.07 -6.45 5.38
CA ALA A 783 28.11 -6.93 6.76
C ALA A 783 27.28 -8.23 6.91
N PRO A 784 27.72 -9.19 7.75
CA PRO A 784 28.94 -9.18 8.56
C PRO A 784 30.17 -9.75 7.81
N LYS A 785 30.12 -9.92 6.49
CA LYS A 785 31.12 -10.65 5.70
C LYS A 785 32.33 -9.81 5.25
N TYR A 786 32.30 -8.49 5.36
CA TYR A 786 33.42 -7.61 4.97
C TYR A 786 34.56 -7.54 6.00
N ARG A 787 35.80 -7.48 5.52
CA ARG A 787 37.01 -7.35 6.36
C ARG A 787 37.85 -6.16 5.92
N LEU A 788 38.48 -5.51 6.90
CA LEU A 788 39.58 -4.57 6.67
C LEU A 788 40.86 -5.25 7.14
N ALA A 789 41.76 -5.53 6.20
CA ALA A 789 43.10 -6.02 6.46
C ALA A 789 44.05 -4.83 6.60
N LEU A 790 44.71 -4.73 7.75
CA LEU A 790 45.74 -3.74 8.04
C LEU A 790 47.09 -4.43 7.87
N VAL A 791 47.96 -3.85 7.05
CA VAL A 791 49.31 -4.37 6.80
C VAL A 791 50.34 -3.35 7.27
N LYS A 792 51.17 -3.76 8.22
CA LYS A 792 52.34 -3.01 8.64
C LYS A 792 53.53 -3.49 7.83
N VAL A 793 54.04 -2.62 6.97
CA VAL A 793 55.13 -2.91 6.04
C VAL A 793 56.45 -2.56 6.72
N ASP A 794 57.30 -3.58 6.90
CA ASP A 794 58.60 -3.46 7.57
C ASP A 794 59.70 -3.15 6.55
N GLN A 795 60.60 -2.24 6.92
CA GLN A 795 61.72 -1.83 6.06
C GLN A 795 62.76 -2.94 5.85
N ARG A 796 62.79 -3.96 6.71
CA ARG A 796 63.67 -5.14 6.62
C ARG A 796 63.24 -6.11 5.50
N GLY A 797 62.03 -5.96 4.96
CA GLY A 797 61.54 -6.70 3.80
C GLY A 797 60.29 -7.55 4.08
N PRO A 798 59.69 -8.17 3.04
CA PRO A 798 58.34 -8.76 3.10
C PRO A 798 58.15 -9.89 4.13
N ALA A 799 59.23 -10.57 4.52
CA ALA A 799 59.19 -11.62 5.54
C ALA A 799 58.89 -11.10 6.96
N HIS A 800 58.98 -9.78 7.16
CA HIS A 800 58.73 -9.11 8.43
C HIS A 800 57.42 -8.30 8.43
N ASP A 801 56.64 -8.34 7.34
CA ASP A 801 55.37 -7.65 7.25
C ASP A 801 54.33 -8.33 8.15
N GLU A 802 53.56 -7.53 8.89
CA GLU A 802 52.51 -8.03 9.79
C GLU A 802 51.13 -7.73 9.20
N VAL A 803 50.22 -8.70 9.28
CA VAL A 803 48.82 -8.56 8.81
C VAL A 803 47.86 -8.76 9.98
N ARG A 804 46.90 -7.84 10.12
CA ARG A 804 45.79 -7.95 11.08
C ARG A 804 44.45 -7.67 10.41
N TYR A 805 43.39 -8.29 10.91
CA TYR A 805 42.05 -8.16 10.35
C TYR A 805 41.07 -7.55 11.37
N LEU A 806 40.15 -6.74 10.86
CA LEU A 806 38.97 -6.25 11.57
C LEU A 806 37.70 -6.89 11.00
N ASP A 807 36.85 -7.42 11.89
CA ASP A 807 35.51 -7.87 11.57
C ASP A 807 34.52 -6.70 11.59
N ASN A 808 33.70 -6.60 10.55
CA ASN A 808 32.65 -5.57 10.43
C ASN A 808 33.14 -4.15 10.83
N PRO A 809 34.23 -3.66 10.20
CA PRO A 809 34.99 -2.50 10.66
C PRO A 809 34.15 -1.21 10.74
N PHE A 810 33.04 -1.15 10.00
CA PHE A 810 32.20 0.03 9.83
C PHE A 810 30.84 -0.03 10.51
N ALA A 811 30.61 -1.04 11.36
CA ALA A 811 29.32 -1.27 12.03
C ALA A 811 28.77 -0.04 12.79
N THR A 812 29.67 0.77 13.35
CA THR A 812 29.35 1.95 14.16
C THR A 812 29.72 3.27 13.47
N THR A 813 30.24 3.22 12.24
CA THR A 813 30.66 4.41 11.52
C THR A 813 29.43 5.17 11.04
N GLU A 814 29.27 6.44 11.39
CA GLU A 814 28.26 7.30 10.79
C GLU A 814 28.91 8.10 9.66
N LEU A 815 28.31 8.03 8.47
CA LEU A 815 28.73 8.84 7.32
C LEU A 815 28.17 10.25 7.56
N GLY A 816 29.04 11.25 7.51
CA GLY A 816 28.67 12.66 7.73
C GLY A 816 27.93 13.25 6.52
N ASP A 817 28.23 14.50 6.19
CA ASP A 817 27.63 15.18 5.04
C ASP A 817 27.97 14.47 3.71
N PHE A 818 27.04 14.59 2.75
CA PHE A 818 27.12 13.98 1.42
C PHE A 818 28.35 14.45 0.61
N ASP A 819 28.85 15.65 0.88
CA ASP A 819 29.96 16.27 0.15
C ASP A 819 31.35 15.78 0.59
N ALA A 820 31.45 14.99 1.66
CA ALA A 820 32.71 14.40 2.09
C ALA A 820 33.15 13.25 1.16
N THR A 821 34.46 13.02 1.04
CA THR A 821 35.03 12.02 0.12
C THR A 821 35.46 10.71 0.82
N GLY A 822 35.48 10.70 2.15
CA GLY A 822 35.86 9.55 2.97
C GLY A 822 36.06 9.93 4.44
N ILE A 823 36.59 8.98 5.23
CA ILE A 823 36.89 9.15 6.65
C ILE A 823 38.38 8.96 6.91
N GLN A 824 38.92 9.75 7.84
CA GLN A 824 40.28 9.59 8.35
C GLN A 824 40.24 8.62 9.55
N GLY A 825 40.94 7.50 9.42
CA GLY A 825 41.10 6.48 10.44
C GLY A 825 42.39 6.69 11.23
N ASP A 826 42.30 6.53 12.55
CA ASP A 826 43.46 6.47 13.47
C ASP A 826 44.10 5.08 13.36
N TRP A 827 45.37 5.04 12.91
CA TRP A 827 46.08 3.80 12.60
C TRP A 827 46.30 2.96 13.87
N ASP A 828 46.82 3.55 14.94
CA ASP A 828 47.12 2.85 16.20
C ASP A 828 45.87 2.25 16.84
N LYS A 829 44.77 3.00 16.86
CA LYS A 829 43.49 2.54 17.40
C LYS A 829 42.91 1.37 16.62
N MET A 830 42.97 1.42 15.29
CA MET A 830 42.45 0.35 14.43
C MET A 830 43.37 -0.88 14.44
N TRP A 831 44.69 -0.68 14.42
CA TRP A 831 45.69 -1.75 14.53
C TRP A 831 45.59 -2.52 15.85
N GLY A 832 45.35 -1.80 16.97
CA GLY A 832 45.14 -2.39 18.29
C GLY A 832 43.86 -3.23 18.40
N ARG A 833 42.82 -2.91 17.60
CA ARG A 833 41.59 -3.71 17.50
C ARG A 833 41.74 -4.92 16.57
N GLY A 834 42.70 -4.86 15.64
CA GLY A 834 42.95 -5.92 14.66
C GLY A 834 43.41 -7.22 15.31
N ARG A 835 42.98 -8.35 14.75
CA ARG A 835 43.31 -9.70 15.24
C ARG A 835 43.97 -10.52 14.14
N SER A 836 44.66 -11.60 14.52
CA SER A 836 44.98 -12.68 13.59
C SER A 836 43.68 -13.26 13.02
N PRO A 837 43.67 -13.69 11.75
CA PRO A 837 42.42 -14.00 11.05
C PRO A 837 41.63 -15.12 11.70
N PHE A 838 40.31 -15.06 11.47
CA PHE A 838 39.28 -15.99 11.90
C PHE A 838 38.54 -16.56 10.69
#